data_AF-A0A136HZ21-F1
#
_entry.id   AF-A0A136HZ21-F1
#
_cell.length_a   1.000
_cell.length_b   1.000
_cell.length_c   1.000
_cell.angle_alpha   90.00
_cell.angle_beta   90.00
_cell.angle_gamma   90.00
#
_symmetry.space_group_name_H-M   'P 1'
#
loop_
_entity.id
_entity.type
_entity.pdbx_description
1 polymer ?
#
loop_
_entity_poly.entity_id
_entity_poly.type
_entity_poly.pdbx_seq_one_letter_code
_entity_poly.pdbx_strand_id
1 'polypeptide(L)'
;MKIVERFTVAQLTLVGTGALFLSIAFLAYKDISNSIAYMNKADLDKELVTLTAHVERVAHHHAVERGLTAGFLANPSPNAHQKVTEQRVKADESIKSLKTLMAKEWPKQVPIQDILQPLLSWEKNKARLRSDVDNLQGAKAFTFYSTLNKRALDAANAFVLLLSENEATRMLSQALLLAQMKESLGKRRGKLNAVFSKREINNSLRDEVSSYSLELSYLSQRLLLSLSGHLLSEYQAISQQTSFKNVEDIAEKAVSDSPDFTTLPSSSEWFAMATEQIGQVAGILGNIVDNVKVNTDERVQDTYQSLVVIISVMLFMAVFIGLIYKALITVITKQLGVLVANLDKIAEQGDLTIDVSMSARNELGEISRSVNTTILALRDLVRGLGESIAASSRLSGQLEVSSSQMLKDAGNTQQLTTNMASSVEEMAATSREIARSSLDTLSASKQLDELANFALQANEKIRNRMEVLSVDIKGVQKNAADMEAKVTEIGSILETINTLSDQTNLLALNAAIEAARAGEHGRGFAVVADEVRKLAQSSRESSDKISSLLASLRDASVVVVNDINKNVESITNSMESTVEGRETAQKVKEAASRVEDMANNMSSAAEQQSVTTETISKELTTVEDAAKHEVSIAQKLSTLSGEMKLNNEVLQRTIDGFKAD
;
A
#
# COMPACT_ATOMS: atom_id res chain seq x y z
N MET A 1 32.08 -5.56 -0.44
CA MET A 1 30.68 -5.08 -0.63
C MET A 1 29.80 -5.36 0.60
N LYS A 2 29.77 -6.59 1.16
CA LYS A 2 28.99 -6.94 2.38
C LYS A 2 29.28 -6.13 3.67
N ILE A 3 30.43 -5.46 3.76
CA ILE A 3 30.78 -4.61 4.91
C ILE A 3 30.04 -3.26 4.85
N VAL A 4 29.69 -2.78 3.65
CA VAL A 4 29.06 -1.48 3.42
C VAL A 4 27.59 -1.49 3.85
N GLU A 5 26.93 -2.63 3.74
CA GLU A 5 25.51 -2.83 4.10
C GLU A 5 25.23 -2.71 5.61
N ARG A 6 26.25 -2.81 6.47
CA ARG A 6 26.10 -2.68 7.94
C ARG A 6 26.27 -1.26 8.46
N PHE A 7 26.68 -0.33 7.60
CA PHE A 7 26.88 1.05 8.00
C PHE A 7 25.60 1.84 7.83
N THR A 8 25.23 2.59 8.86
CA THR A 8 24.19 3.61 8.77
C THR A 8 24.60 4.67 7.73
N VAL A 9 23.62 5.38 7.15
CA VAL A 9 23.88 6.49 6.22
C VAL A 9 24.86 7.51 6.83
N ALA A 10 24.76 7.75 8.15
CA ALA A 10 25.71 8.57 8.90
C ALA A 10 27.14 8.00 8.92
N GLN A 11 27.31 6.69 9.11
CA GLN A 11 28.64 6.08 9.10
C GLN A 11 29.25 6.00 7.69
N LEU A 12 28.43 5.73 6.67
CA LEU A 12 28.87 5.73 5.27
C LEU A 12 29.33 7.11 4.80
N THR A 13 28.57 8.15 5.19
CA THR A 13 28.98 9.54 4.95
C THR A 13 30.23 9.92 5.75
N LEU A 14 30.41 9.38 6.97
CA LEU A 14 31.61 9.57 7.80
C LEU A 14 32.88 8.93 7.17
N VAL A 15 32.75 7.77 6.55
CA VAL A 15 33.85 7.11 5.84
C VAL A 15 34.22 7.88 4.57
N GLY A 16 33.24 8.33 3.79
CA GLY A 16 33.47 9.17 2.60
C GLY A 16 34.13 10.50 2.94
N THR A 17 33.73 11.12 4.06
CA THR A 17 34.39 12.33 4.57
C THR A 17 35.80 12.11 5.04
N GLY A 18 36.03 11.03 5.79
CA GLY A 18 37.37 10.70 6.29
C GLY A 18 38.36 10.60 5.13
N ALA A 19 37.97 9.97 4.02
CA ALA A 19 38.80 9.85 2.84
C ALA A 19 39.08 11.21 2.16
N LEU A 20 38.07 12.07 2.04
CA LEU A 20 38.20 13.43 1.48
C LEU A 20 39.11 14.31 2.37
N PHE A 21 38.92 14.26 3.68
CA PHE A 21 39.71 15.01 4.64
C PHE A 21 41.18 14.57 4.62
N LEU A 22 41.44 13.26 4.59
CA LEU A 22 42.81 12.72 4.47
C LEU A 22 43.48 13.16 3.16
N SER A 23 42.73 13.19 2.05
CA SER A 23 43.26 13.66 0.76
C SER A 23 43.63 15.14 0.79
N ILE A 24 42.76 15.99 1.37
CA ILE A 24 43.03 17.43 1.53
C ILE A 24 44.22 17.66 2.48
N ALA A 25 44.27 16.93 3.60
CA ALA A 25 45.38 17.03 4.55
C ALA A 25 46.72 16.63 3.92
N PHE A 26 46.74 15.60 3.06
CA PHE A 26 47.93 15.20 2.32
C PHE A 26 48.40 16.28 1.33
N LEU A 27 47.47 16.88 0.57
CA LEU A 27 47.79 17.98 -0.35
C LEU A 27 48.29 19.22 0.43
N ALA A 28 47.63 19.56 1.54
CA ALA A 28 48.05 20.64 2.43
C ALA A 28 49.47 20.46 2.93
N TYR A 29 49.77 19.25 3.43
CA TYR A 29 51.11 18.91 3.89
C TYR A 29 52.15 19.06 2.77
N LYS A 30 51.85 18.54 1.57
CA LYS A 30 52.75 18.64 0.41
C LYS A 30 53.02 20.09 0.02
N ASP A 31 51.99 20.93 -0.08
CA ASP A 31 52.12 22.32 -0.53
C ASP A 31 52.80 23.21 0.52
N ILE A 32 52.50 22.99 1.81
CA ILE A 32 53.18 23.67 2.92
C ILE A 32 54.65 23.25 2.96
N SER A 33 54.94 21.95 2.85
CA SER A 33 56.32 21.44 2.84
C SER A 33 57.12 22.01 1.66
N ASN A 34 56.52 22.13 0.48
CA ASN A 34 57.16 22.74 -0.68
C ASN A 34 57.40 24.24 -0.47
N SER A 35 56.41 24.96 0.07
CA SER A 35 56.51 26.39 0.32
C SER A 35 57.59 26.73 1.36
N ILE A 36 57.72 25.92 2.42
CA ILE A 36 58.82 26.02 3.39
C ILE A 36 60.17 25.78 2.70
N ALA A 37 60.26 24.78 1.83
CA ALA A 37 61.50 24.50 1.11
C ALA A 37 61.90 25.65 0.16
N TYR A 38 60.94 26.32 -0.49
CA TYR A 38 61.19 27.50 -1.32
C TYR A 38 61.63 28.72 -0.49
N MET A 39 60.99 28.95 0.66
CA MET A 39 61.36 30.02 1.58
C MET A 39 62.80 29.85 2.09
N ASN A 40 63.15 28.65 2.55
CA ASN A 40 64.52 28.35 3.02
C ASN A 40 65.58 28.55 1.92
N LYS A 41 65.24 28.26 0.65
CA LYS A 41 66.14 28.52 -0.49
C LYS A 41 66.29 30.02 -0.76
N ALA A 42 65.19 30.78 -0.72
CA ALA A 42 65.24 32.23 -0.90
C ALA A 42 66.07 32.92 0.20
N ASP A 43 65.92 32.48 1.46
CA ASP A 43 66.72 32.97 2.58
C ASP A 43 68.21 32.65 2.42
N LEU A 44 68.54 31.43 1.96
CA LEU A 44 69.91 31.05 1.67
C LEU A 44 70.51 31.90 0.55
N ASP A 45 69.76 32.14 -0.53
CA ASP A 45 70.20 32.97 -1.65
C ASP A 45 70.49 34.41 -1.20
N LYS A 46 69.62 35.00 -0.38
CA LYS A 46 69.84 36.32 0.24
C LYS A 46 71.13 36.39 1.06
N GLU A 47 71.39 35.38 1.89
CA GLU A 47 72.61 35.32 2.70
C GLU A 47 73.87 35.11 1.82
N LEU A 48 73.78 34.30 0.75
CA LEU A 48 74.86 34.12 -0.22
C LEU A 48 75.15 35.38 -1.04
N VAL A 49 74.13 36.14 -1.45
CA VAL A 49 74.27 37.46 -2.10
C VAL A 49 75.00 38.42 -1.16
N THR A 50 74.58 38.46 0.11
CA THR A 50 75.21 39.30 1.14
C THR A 50 76.68 38.92 1.31
N LEU A 51 76.98 37.63 1.43
CA LEU A 51 78.33 37.12 1.55
C LEU A 51 79.19 37.47 0.33
N THR A 52 78.66 37.29 -0.88
CA THR A 52 79.31 37.66 -2.15
C THR A 52 79.67 39.15 -2.18
N ALA A 53 78.76 40.02 -1.75
CA ALA A 53 79.01 41.46 -1.66
C ALA A 53 80.06 41.83 -0.61
N HIS A 54 80.20 41.06 0.47
CA HIS A 54 81.28 41.23 1.45
C HIS A 54 82.63 40.79 0.89
N VAL A 55 82.68 39.72 0.10
CA VAL A 55 83.90 39.26 -0.56
C VAL A 55 84.36 40.25 -1.65
N GLU A 56 83.44 40.81 -2.45
CA GLU A 56 83.79 41.88 -3.40
C GLU A 56 84.36 43.10 -2.66
N ARG A 57 83.78 43.49 -1.52
CA ARG A 57 84.32 44.58 -0.70
C ARG A 57 85.74 44.32 -0.22
N VAL A 58 86.06 43.07 0.14
CA VAL A 58 87.45 42.69 0.46
C VAL A 58 88.36 42.94 -0.75
N ALA A 59 87.97 42.50 -1.96
CA ALA A 59 88.72 42.76 -3.17
C ALA A 59 88.87 44.28 -3.45
N HIS A 60 87.79 45.05 -3.28
CA HIS A 60 87.79 46.49 -3.48
C HIS A 60 88.76 47.22 -2.55
N HIS A 61 88.65 47.00 -1.23
CA HIS A 61 89.47 47.73 -0.27
C HIS A 61 90.97 47.39 -0.40
N HIS A 62 91.30 46.14 -0.74
CA HIS A 62 92.69 45.72 -0.98
C HIS A 62 93.20 46.16 -2.36
N ALA A 63 92.33 46.36 -3.37
CA ALA A 63 92.69 47.02 -4.63
C ALA A 63 93.06 48.50 -4.44
N VAL A 64 92.33 49.20 -3.56
CA VAL A 64 92.63 50.59 -3.21
C VAL A 64 93.92 50.66 -2.38
N GLU A 65 94.10 49.76 -1.40
CA GLU A 65 95.35 49.65 -0.62
C GLU A 65 96.56 49.39 -1.52
N ARG A 66 96.43 48.51 -2.52
CA ARG A 66 97.46 48.29 -3.55
C ARG A 66 97.83 49.57 -4.28
N GLY A 67 96.84 50.33 -4.74
CA GLY A 67 97.05 51.57 -5.49
C GLY A 67 97.78 52.62 -4.67
N LEU A 68 97.35 52.84 -3.43
CA LEU A 68 97.98 53.79 -2.50
C LEU A 68 99.39 53.33 -2.10
N THR A 69 99.58 52.02 -1.89
CA THR A 69 100.89 51.43 -1.58
C THR A 69 101.87 51.62 -2.73
N ALA A 70 101.44 51.38 -3.97
CA ALA A 70 102.27 51.60 -5.15
C ALA A 70 102.66 53.08 -5.29
N GLY A 71 101.74 54.01 -5.03
CA GLY A 71 102.02 55.45 -5.01
C GLY A 71 103.01 55.84 -3.92
N PHE A 72 102.84 55.33 -2.70
CA PHE A 72 103.75 55.57 -1.57
C PHE A 72 105.17 55.04 -1.83
N LEU A 73 105.30 53.83 -2.37
CA LEU A 73 106.62 53.26 -2.71
C LEU A 73 107.32 53.99 -3.87
N ALA A 74 106.55 54.56 -4.80
CA ALA A 74 107.09 55.34 -5.92
C ALA A 74 107.54 56.75 -5.51
N ASN A 75 106.80 57.41 -4.59
CA ASN A 75 107.12 58.73 -4.07
C ASN A 75 106.83 58.81 -2.56
N PRO A 76 107.79 58.38 -1.70
CA PRO A 76 107.59 58.31 -0.25
C PRO A 76 107.37 59.70 0.37
N SER A 77 106.21 59.90 1.00
CA SER A 77 105.89 61.11 1.77
C SER A 77 105.00 60.80 2.97
N PRO A 78 105.01 61.63 4.04
CA PRO A 78 104.14 61.43 5.21
C PRO A 78 102.65 61.39 4.84
N ASN A 79 102.21 62.24 3.92
CA ASN A 79 100.82 62.28 3.44
C ASN A 79 100.43 60.99 2.67
N ALA A 80 101.33 60.47 1.83
CA ALA A 80 101.09 59.20 1.13
C ALA A 80 101.04 58.01 2.11
N HIS A 81 101.91 57.99 3.13
CA HIS A 81 101.88 56.96 4.19
C HIS A 81 100.59 57.00 5.00
N GLN A 82 100.12 58.21 5.36
CA GLN A 82 98.85 58.40 6.07
C GLN A 82 97.67 57.81 5.27
N LYS A 83 97.55 58.13 3.97
CA LYS A 83 96.49 57.59 3.10
C LYS A 83 96.51 56.07 3.03
N VAL A 84 97.70 55.46 2.96
CA VAL A 84 97.85 53.99 3.02
C VAL A 84 97.33 53.48 4.36
N THR A 85 97.76 54.06 5.47
CA THR A 85 97.39 53.62 6.82
C THR A 85 95.88 53.75 7.08
N GLU A 86 95.24 54.84 6.65
CA GLU A 86 93.78 55.01 6.72
C GLU A 86 93.04 53.93 5.90
N GLN A 87 93.55 53.59 4.70
CA GLN A 87 92.95 52.54 3.89
C GLN A 87 93.14 51.13 4.49
N ARG A 88 94.25 50.88 5.19
CA ARG A 88 94.51 49.60 5.87
C ARG A 88 93.42 49.26 6.88
N VAL A 89 92.92 50.26 7.61
CA VAL A 89 91.80 50.10 8.56
C VAL A 89 90.55 49.59 7.83
N LYS A 90 90.17 50.22 6.71
CA LYS A 90 89.03 49.80 5.90
C LYS A 90 89.20 48.38 5.33
N ALA A 91 90.41 48.05 4.88
CA ALA A 91 90.74 46.71 4.40
C ALA A 91 90.65 45.64 5.50
N ASP A 92 91.09 45.95 6.72
CA ASP A 92 90.99 45.03 7.86
C ASP A 92 89.55 44.86 8.34
N GLU A 93 88.78 45.95 8.36
CA GLU A 93 87.36 45.93 8.66
C GLU A 93 86.60 45.03 7.67
N SER A 94 86.88 45.13 6.37
CA SER A 94 86.24 44.29 5.35
C SER A 94 86.47 42.79 5.60
N ILE A 95 87.68 42.40 6.03
CA ILE A 95 88.01 41.00 6.40
C ILE A 95 87.31 40.60 7.69
N LYS A 96 87.25 41.48 8.69
CA LYS A 96 86.55 41.22 9.96
C LYS A 96 85.05 40.98 9.72
N SER A 97 84.40 41.81 8.91
CA SER A 97 83.01 41.63 8.53
C SER A 97 82.78 40.30 7.80
N LEU A 98 83.67 39.94 6.86
CA LEU A 98 83.60 38.65 6.16
C LEU A 98 83.74 37.46 7.12
N LYS A 99 84.70 37.50 8.05
CA LYS A 99 84.88 36.44 9.07
C LYS A 99 83.66 36.30 9.99
N THR A 100 82.99 37.43 10.29
CA THR A 100 81.76 37.43 11.11
C THR A 100 80.62 36.72 10.39
N LEU A 101 80.43 36.96 9.09
CA LEU A 101 79.42 36.27 8.29
C LEU A 101 79.75 34.78 8.09
N MET A 102 81.02 34.46 7.88
CA MET A 102 81.48 33.06 7.77
C MET A 102 81.18 32.25 9.04
N ALA A 103 81.16 32.89 10.21
CA ALA A 103 80.88 32.25 11.50
C ALA A 103 79.38 32.03 11.80
N LYS A 104 78.47 32.54 10.96
CA LYS A 104 77.03 32.22 11.05
C LYS A 104 76.80 30.71 10.88
N GLU A 105 75.65 30.22 11.33
CA GLU A 105 75.21 28.86 11.02
C GLU A 105 74.79 28.78 9.54
N TRP A 106 75.48 27.93 8.78
CA TRP A 106 75.18 27.65 7.38
C TRP A 106 74.64 26.23 7.23
N PRO A 107 73.76 25.96 6.26
CA PRO A 107 73.32 24.60 5.97
C PRO A 107 74.52 23.69 5.67
N LYS A 108 74.52 22.47 6.21
CA LYS A 108 75.67 21.53 6.14
C LYS A 108 76.16 21.24 4.72
N GLN A 109 75.29 21.39 3.73
CA GLN A 109 75.56 21.14 2.32
C GLN A 109 76.29 22.30 1.62
N VAL A 110 76.43 23.45 2.28
CA VAL A 110 76.98 24.69 1.70
C VAL A 110 78.42 24.89 2.20
N PRO A 111 79.46 24.72 1.34
CA PRO A 111 80.86 24.67 1.76
C PRO A 111 81.49 26.06 1.93
N ILE A 112 80.90 26.92 2.78
CA ILE A 112 81.33 28.32 2.95
C ILE A 112 82.78 28.44 3.42
N GLN A 113 83.17 27.62 4.39
CA GLN A 113 84.53 27.65 4.96
C GLN A 113 85.58 27.23 3.94
N ASP A 114 85.29 26.18 3.15
CA ASP A 114 86.20 25.66 2.14
C ASP A 114 86.43 26.68 1.01
N ILE A 115 85.36 27.37 0.58
CA ILE A 115 85.45 28.42 -0.45
C ILE A 115 86.30 29.61 0.01
N LEU A 116 86.21 30.02 1.28
CA LEU A 116 86.95 31.17 1.81
C LEU A 116 88.38 30.85 2.23
N GLN A 117 88.71 29.57 2.44
CA GLN A 117 90.03 29.15 2.96
C GLN A 117 91.21 29.67 2.11
N PRO A 118 91.20 29.61 0.75
CA PRO A 118 92.31 30.10 -0.06
C PRO A 118 92.54 31.61 0.11
N LEU A 119 91.47 32.40 0.26
CA LEU A 119 91.55 33.83 0.50
C LEU A 119 92.09 34.13 1.90
N LEU A 120 91.50 33.53 2.93
CA LEU A 120 91.85 33.82 4.33
C LEU A 120 93.25 33.32 4.71
N SER A 121 93.72 32.23 4.11
CA SER A 121 95.10 31.75 4.29
C SER A 121 96.13 32.70 3.66
N TRP A 122 95.82 33.28 2.50
CA TRP A 122 96.67 34.28 1.84
C TRP A 122 96.73 35.59 2.64
N GLU A 123 95.58 36.02 3.15
CA GLU A 123 95.42 37.25 3.93
C GLU A 123 96.31 37.29 5.19
N LYS A 124 96.60 36.13 5.82
CA LYS A 124 97.49 36.05 6.99
C LYS A 124 98.87 36.65 6.78
N ASN A 125 99.38 36.66 5.54
CA ASN A 125 100.69 37.21 5.21
C ASN A 125 100.69 38.76 5.06
N LYS A 126 99.52 39.40 5.12
CA LYS A 126 99.35 40.85 4.91
C LYS A 126 100.10 41.70 5.92
N ALA A 127 100.14 41.30 7.19
CA ALA A 127 100.83 42.06 8.24
C ALA A 127 102.34 42.18 7.97
N ARG A 128 102.98 41.07 7.56
CA ARG A 128 104.39 41.06 7.17
C ARG A 128 104.64 41.97 5.96
N LEU A 129 103.80 41.85 4.93
CA LEU A 129 103.93 42.70 3.75
C LEU A 129 103.82 44.19 4.09
N ARG A 130 102.87 44.58 4.94
CA ARG A 130 102.69 45.99 5.36
C ARG A 130 103.92 46.52 6.07
N SER A 131 104.56 45.70 6.91
CA SER A 131 105.86 46.01 7.52
C SER A 131 106.96 46.21 6.47
N ASP A 132 107.03 45.35 5.45
CA ASP A 132 108.00 45.52 4.35
C ASP A 132 107.74 46.82 3.56
N VAL A 133 106.47 47.17 3.34
CA VAL A 133 106.05 48.42 2.68
C VAL A 133 106.44 49.65 3.49
N ASP A 134 106.21 49.63 4.81
CA ASP A 134 106.55 50.75 5.70
C ASP A 134 108.07 50.99 5.75
N ASN A 135 108.88 49.93 5.58
CA ASN A 135 110.33 49.99 5.45
C ASN A 135 110.83 50.25 4.01
N LEU A 136 109.94 50.58 3.06
CA LEU A 136 110.24 50.81 1.64
C LEU A 136 110.82 49.59 0.89
N GLN A 137 110.68 48.38 1.44
CA GLN A 137 111.12 47.10 0.86
C GLN A 137 109.96 46.30 0.22
N GLY A 138 108.81 46.95 0.01
CA GLY A 138 107.56 46.34 -0.45
C GLY A 138 107.45 46.02 -1.94
N ALA A 139 108.54 45.64 -2.64
CA ALA A 139 108.52 45.42 -4.10
C ALA A 139 107.48 44.37 -4.55
N LYS A 140 107.13 43.41 -3.68
CA LYS A 140 106.14 42.35 -3.94
C LYS A 140 104.69 42.77 -3.62
N ALA A 141 104.46 43.97 -3.09
CA ALA A 141 103.13 44.39 -2.63
C ALA A 141 102.09 44.39 -3.74
N PHE A 142 102.46 44.87 -4.94
CA PHE A 142 101.55 44.88 -6.08
C PHE A 142 101.04 43.47 -6.43
N THR A 143 101.94 42.49 -6.51
CA THR A 143 101.60 41.09 -6.80
C THR A 143 100.78 40.48 -5.67
N PHE A 144 101.15 40.71 -4.41
CA PHE A 144 100.43 40.17 -3.26
C PHE A 144 98.95 40.59 -3.23
N TYR A 145 98.67 41.90 -3.32
CA TYR A 145 97.29 42.38 -3.31
C TYR A 145 96.53 41.95 -4.56
N SER A 146 97.19 41.87 -5.72
CA SER A 146 96.56 41.35 -6.95
C SER A 146 96.16 39.87 -6.82
N THR A 147 97.00 39.05 -6.17
CA THR A 147 96.65 37.65 -5.85
C THR A 147 95.53 37.58 -4.81
N LEU A 148 95.54 38.44 -3.80
CA LEU A 148 94.49 38.51 -2.78
C LEU A 148 93.13 38.84 -3.42
N ASN A 149 93.10 39.88 -4.26
CA ASN A 149 91.90 40.31 -4.97
C ASN A 149 91.39 39.20 -5.90
N LYS A 150 92.29 38.54 -6.65
CA LYS A 150 91.90 37.40 -7.48
C LYS A 150 91.25 36.29 -6.65
N ARG A 151 91.85 35.88 -5.53
CA ARG A 151 91.28 34.85 -4.64
C ARG A 151 89.94 35.28 -4.05
N ALA A 152 89.75 36.57 -3.77
CA ALA A 152 88.46 37.09 -3.34
C ALA A 152 87.42 36.98 -4.46
N LEU A 153 87.73 37.43 -5.68
CA LEU A 153 86.80 37.32 -6.81
C LEU A 153 86.50 35.86 -7.19
N ASP A 154 87.47 34.95 -7.07
CA ASP A 154 87.26 33.50 -7.28
C ASP A 154 86.30 32.92 -6.22
N ALA A 155 86.44 33.31 -4.95
CA ALA A 155 85.51 32.91 -3.89
C ALA A 155 84.11 33.50 -4.11
N ALA A 156 84.00 34.75 -4.56
CA ALA A 156 82.74 35.36 -4.91
C ALA A 156 82.04 34.63 -6.07
N ASN A 157 82.78 34.22 -7.11
CA ASN A 157 82.25 33.41 -8.20
C ASN A 157 81.74 32.05 -7.72
N ALA A 158 82.46 31.39 -6.80
CA ALA A 158 82.03 30.13 -6.23
C ALA A 158 80.70 30.26 -5.45
N PHE A 159 80.48 31.38 -4.75
CA PHE A 159 79.20 31.63 -4.07
C PHE A 159 78.04 31.85 -5.03
N VAL A 160 78.28 32.53 -6.16
CA VAL A 160 77.25 32.70 -7.19
C VAL A 160 76.76 31.37 -7.75
N LEU A 161 77.64 30.36 -7.85
CA LEU A 161 77.27 29.01 -8.30
C LEU A 161 76.40 28.22 -7.29
N LEU A 162 76.31 28.67 -6.05
CA LEU A 162 75.48 28.05 -5.01
C LEU A 162 74.07 28.65 -4.96
N LEU A 163 73.82 29.74 -5.68
CA LEU A 163 72.52 30.39 -5.74
C LEU A 163 71.52 29.50 -6.48
N SER A 164 70.31 29.39 -5.93
CA SER A 164 69.21 28.65 -6.54
C SER A 164 68.37 29.50 -7.50
N GLU A 165 68.41 30.82 -7.32
CA GLU A 165 67.65 31.81 -8.06
C GLU A 165 68.42 32.26 -9.32
N ASN A 166 67.80 32.04 -10.50
CA ASN A 166 68.46 32.24 -11.79
C ASN A 166 68.78 33.72 -12.08
N GLU A 167 67.94 34.65 -11.64
CA GLU A 167 68.11 36.07 -11.89
C GLU A 167 69.23 36.66 -11.05
N ALA A 168 69.27 36.39 -9.74
CA ALA A 168 70.39 36.72 -8.85
C ALA A 168 71.70 36.12 -9.34
N THR A 169 71.69 34.85 -9.79
CA THR A 169 72.86 34.19 -10.37
C THR A 169 73.37 34.96 -11.59
N ARG A 170 72.48 35.33 -12.51
CA ARG A 170 72.82 36.08 -13.72
C ARG A 170 73.37 37.47 -13.38
N MET A 171 72.66 38.22 -12.55
CA MET A 171 73.01 39.59 -12.18
C MET A 171 74.33 39.65 -11.39
N LEU A 172 74.54 38.76 -10.42
CA LEU A 172 75.81 38.70 -9.71
C LEU A 172 76.96 38.22 -10.60
N SER A 173 76.72 37.31 -11.54
CA SER A 173 77.73 36.94 -12.53
C SER A 173 78.17 38.16 -13.36
N GLN A 174 77.22 39.01 -13.77
CA GLN A 174 77.52 40.28 -14.45
C GLN A 174 78.27 41.27 -13.54
N ALA A 175 77.85 41.40 -12.28
CA ALA A 175 78.54 42.23 -11.29
C ALA A 175 79.99 41.77 -11.07
N LEU A 176 80.25 40.46 -11.06
CA LEU A 176 81.59 39.91 -10.92
C LEU A 176 82.46 40.11 -12.17
N LEU A 177 81.86 40.14 -13.37
CA LEU A 177 82.58 40.57 -14.58
C LEU A 177 82.99 42.05 -14.49
N LEU A 178 82.12 42.93 -13.97
CA LEU A 178 82.48 44.33 -13.68
C LEU A 178 83.54 44.42 -12.58
N ALA A 179 83.51 43.54 -11.57
CA ALA A 179 84.50 43.48 -10.50
C ALA A 179 85.88 43.07 -11.04
N GLN A 180 85.92 42.11 -11.96
CA GLN A 180 87.13 41.72 -12.70
C GLN A 180 87.64 42.87 -13.57
N MET A 181 86.75 43.57 -14.29
CA MET A 181 87.12 44.73 -15.10
C MET A 181 87.72 45.84 -14.23
N LYS A 182 87.08 46.15 -13.11
CA LYS A 182 87.56 47.10 -12.09
C LYS A 182 88.94 46.71 -11.55
N GLU A 183 89.18 45.43 -11.31
CA GLU A 183 90.48 44.93 -10.87
C GLU A 183 91.57 45.09 -11.95
N SER A 184 91.27 44.77 -13.22
CA SER A 184 92.22 44.93 -14.34
C SER A 184 92.49 46.40 -14.67
N LEU A 185 91.48 47.28 -14.59
CA LEU A 185 91.64 48.74 -14.63
C LEU A 185 92.57 49.22 -13.50
N GLY A 186 92.38 48.69 -12.29
CA GLY A 186 93.21 49.00 -11.14
C GLY A 186 94.68 48.60 -11.31
N LYS A 187 94.94 47.43 -11.93
CA LYS A 187 96.29 46.97 -12.25
C LYS A 187 96.94 47.85 -13.31
N ARG A 188 96.22 48.12 -14.41
CA ARG A 188 96.68 49.00 -15.49
C ARG A 188 97.00 50.41 -14.98
N ARG A 189 96.09 51.00 -14.19
CA ARG A 189 96.32 52.29 -13.53
C ARG A 189 97.63 52.30 -12.74
N GLY A 190 97.83 51.29 -11.88
CA GLY A 190 99.01 51.23 -11.01
C GLY A 190 100.33 51.10 -11.79
N LYS A 191 100.36 50.28 -12.84
CA LYS A 191 101.55 50.08 -13.68
C LYS A 191 101.87 51.29 -14.55
N LEU A 192 100.85 51.86 -15.22
CA LEU A 192 101.02 53.08 -16.02
C LEU A 192 101.34 54.32 -15.16
N ASN A 193 100.86 54.37 -13.91
CA ASN A 193 101.25 55.46 -13.02
C ASN A 193 102.77 55.50 -12.78
N ALA A 194 103.42 54.34 -12.67
CA ALA A 194 104.86 54.25 -12.58
C ALA A 194 105.56 54.69 -13.89
N VAL A 195 105.00 54.33 -15.05
CA VAL A 195 105.48 54.78 -16.38
C VAL A 195 105.44 56.30 -16.50
N PHE A 196 104.30 56.94 -16.21
CA PHE A 196 104.16 58.39 -16.32
C PHE A 196 105.01 59.16 -15.29
N SER A 197 105.24 58.58 -14.11
CA SER A 197 106.13 59.19 -13.11
C SER A 197 107.60 59.18 -13.55
N LYS A 198 108.03 58.15 -14.30
CA LYS A 198 109.42 58.02 -14.77
C LYS A 198 109.63 58.52 -16.20
N ARG A 199 108.55 58.74 -16.95
CA ARG A 199 108.53 59.10 -18.38
C ARG A 199 109.32 58.07 -19.23
N GLU A 200 109.28 56.80 -18.84
CA GLU A 200 109.94 55.68 -19.52
C GLU A 200 109.11 54.40 -19.41
N ILE A 201 109.20 53.52 -20.41
CA ILE A 201 108.60 52.18 -20.37
C ILE A 201 109.58 51.15 -20.96
N ASN A 202 109.76 50.03 -20.25
CA ASN A 202 110.56 48.90 -20.74
C ASN A 202 109.65 47.81 -21.36
N ASN A 203 110.25 46.88 -22.11
CA ASN A 203 109.48 45.84 -22.84
C ASN A 203 108.62 44.98 -21.91
N SER A 204 109.14 44.57 -20.74
CA SER A 204 108.39 43.76 -19.78
C SER A 204 107.14 44.49 -19.24
N LEU A 205 107.24 45.78 -18.96
CA LEU A 205 106.14 46.59 -18.46
C LEU A 205 105.13 46.90 -19.58
N ARG A 206 105.62 47.08 -20.82
CA ARG A 206 104.78 47.18 -22.02
C ARG A 206 103.92 45.93 -22.18
N ASP A 207 104.53 44.74 -22.13
CA ASP A 207 103.82 43.47 -22.27
C ASP A 207 102.78 43.26 -21.16
N GLU A 208 103.13 43.58 -19.90
CA GLU A 208 102.19 43.51 -18.78
C GLU A 208 100.97 44.43 -18.97
N VAL A 209 101.19 45.70 -19.35
CA VAL A 209 100.09 46.65 -19.56
C VAL A 209 99.23 46.25 -20.76
N SER A 210 99.85 45.82 -21.87
CA SER A 210 99.13 45.30 -23.04
C SER A 210 98.28 44.07 -22.69
N SER A 211 98.76 43.19 -21.81
CA SER A 211 97.99 42.04 -21.32
C SER A 211 96.72 42.45 -20.55
N TYR A 212 96.80 43.51 -19.74
CA TYR A 212 95.63 44.05 -19.04
C TYR A 212 94.66 44.73 -20.00
N SER A 213 95.16 45.45 -21.01
CA SER A 213 94.29 46.04 -22.04
C SER A 213 93.54 44.97 -22.84
N LEU A 214 94.19 43.87 -23.20
CA LEU A 214 93.53 42.71 -23.84
C LEU A 214 92.45 42.08 -22.94
N GLU A 215 92.75 41.90 -21.64
CA GLU A 215 91.78 41.40 -20.66
C GLU A 215 90.56 42.34 -20.54
N LEU A 216 90.79 43.66 -20.53
CA LEU A 216 89.73 44.67 -20.50
C LEU A 216 88.85 44.65 -21.75
N SER A 217 89.44 44.51 -22.95
CA SER A 217 88.66 44.34 -24.18
C SER A 217 87.80 43.09 -24.15
N TYR A 218 88.35 41.96 -23.67
CA TYR A 218 87.60 40.71 -23.51
C TYR A 218 86.45 40.84 -22.51
N LEU A 219 86.70 41.42 -21.33
CA LEU A 219 85.67 41.65 -20.32
C LEU A 219 84.58 42.59 -20.83
N SER A 220 84.95 43.64 -21.55
CA SER A 220 83.99 44.58 -22.15
C SER A 220 83.07 43.89 -23.16
N GLN A 221 83.61 43.04 -24.04
CA GLN A 221 82.79 42.26 -24.98
C GLN A 221 81.84 41.31 -24.25
N ARG A 222 82.31 40.62 -23.21
CA ARG A 222 81.45 39.73 -22.40
C ARG A 222 80.36 40.50 -21.67
N LEU A 223 80.66 41.68 -21.15
CA LEU A 223 79.67 42.55 -20.52
C LEU A 223 78.61 43.00 -21.52
N LEU A 224 78.99 43.43 -22.73
CA LEU A 224 78.04 43.81 -23.78
C LEU A 224 77.12 42.65 -24.21
N LEU A 225 77.61 41.41 -24.18
CA LEU A 225 76.83 40.22 -24.52
C LEU A 225 75.96 39.71 -23.37
N SER A 226 76.33 40.01 -22.11
CA SER A 226 75.65 39.48 -20.92
C SER A 226 74.69 40.47 -20.29
N LEU A 227 75.01 41.77 -20.29
CA LEU A 227 74.14 42.83 -19.77
C LEU A 227 72.92 43.02 -20.68
N SER A 228 71.80 43.39 -20.09
CA SER A 228 70.56 43.69 -20.81
C SER A 228 69.78 44.84 -20.15
N GLY A 229 68.81 45.39 -20.88
CA GLY A 229 67.93 46.45 -20.37
C GLY A 229 68.68 47.72 -19.94
N HIS A 230 68.25 48.30 -18.81
CA HIS A 230 68.82 49.53 -18.27
C HIS A 230 70.33 49.44 -18.02
N LEU A 231 70.82 48.31 -17.50
CA LEU A 231 72.23 48.13 -17.17
C LEU A 231 73.14 48.12 -18.41
N LEU A 232 72.65 47.55 -19.52
CA LEU A 232 73.37 47.61 -20.79
C LEU A 232 73.46 49.05 -21.29
N SER A 233 72.35 49.81 -21.23
CA SER A 233 72.33 51.22 -21.62
C SER A 233 73.25 52.08 -20.75
N GLU A 234 73.30 51.83 -19.44
CA GLU A 234 74.17 52.53 -18.49
C GLU A 234 75.66 52.24 -18.78
N TYR A 235 76.02 50.98 -19.02
CA TYR A 235 77.38 50.58 -19.40
C TYR A 235 77.81 51.13 -20.77
N GLN A 236 76.91 51.11 -21.75
CA GLN A 236 77.15 51.70 -23.07
C GLN A 236 77.32 53.22 -22.98
N ALA A 237 76.52 53.90 -22.15
CA ALA A 237 76.63 55.33 -21.95
C ALA A 237 78.00 55.70 -21.39
N ILE A 238 78.45 55.03 -20.32
CA ILE A 238 79.76 55.26 -19.70
C ILE A 238 80.90 54.91 -20.67
N SER A 239 80.86 53.76 -21.35
CA SER A 239 81.92 53.38 -22.30
C SER A 239 82.02 54.29 -23.52
N GLN A 240 80.95 55.02 -23.86
CA GLN A 240 80.95 55.98 -24.96
C GLN A 240 81.36 57.41 -24.56
N GLN A 241 81.41 57.72 -23.25
CA GLN A 241 81.84 59.04 -22.77
C GLN A 241 83.26 59.36 -23.23
N THR A 242 83.47 60.63 -23.59
CA THR A 242 84.78 61.14 -24.04
C THR A 242 85.86 60.93 -22.98
N SER A 243 85.53 61.11 -21.69
CA SER A 243 86.47 60.88 -20.58
C SER A 243 86.93 59.42 -20.51
N PHE A 244 86.01 58.46 -20.64
CA PHE A 244 86.33 57.03 -20.63
C PHE A 244 87.21 56.63 -21.82
N LYS A 245 86.86 57.08 -23.03
CA LYS A 245 87.66 56.83 -24.26
C LYS A 245 89.04 57.48 -24.21
N ASN A 246 89.14 58.67 -23.63
CA ASN A 246 90.43 59.37 -23.49
C ASN A 246 91.40 58.58 -22.60
N VAL A 247 90.91 57.95 -21.52
CA VAL A 247 91.74 57.09 -20.66
C VAL A 247 92.26 55.86 -21.42
N GLU A 248 91.43 55.24 -22.27
CA GLU A 248 91.84 54.12 -23.13
C GLU A 248 92.90 54.55 -24.15
N ASP A 249 92.70 55.67 -24.85
CA ASP A 249 93.63 56.21 -25.86
C ASP A 249 94.99 56.58 -25.22
N ILE A 250 94.98 57.21 -24.05
CA ILE A 250 96.20 57.50 -23.29
C ILE A 250 96.93 56.21 -22.90
N ALA A 251 96.20 55.17 -22.49
CA ALA A 251 96.79 53.89 -22.12
C ALA A 251 97.45 53.19 -23.32
N GLU A 252 96.82 53.22 -24.49
CA GLU A 252 97.36 52.66 -25.74
C GLU A 252 98.59 53.44 -26.21
N LYS A 253 98.54 54.77 -26.22
CA LYS A 253 99.69 55.61 -26.61
C LYS A 253 100.89 55.41 -25.70
N ALA A 254 100.67 55.23 -24.40
CA ALA A 254 101.73 55.00 -23.42
C ALA A 254 102.49 53.67 -23.62
N VAL A 255 101.90 52.70 -24.32
CA VAL A 255 102.51 51.40 -24.63
C VAL A 255 102.90 51.22 -26.09
N SER A 256 102.74 52.25 -26.92
CA SER A 256 103.15 52.20 -28.33
C SER A 256 104.66 51.91 -28.49
N ASP A 257 105.07 51.55 -29.72
CA ASP A 257 106.48 51.24 -30.03
C ASP A 257 107.42 52.42 -29.76
N SER A 258 106.92 53.65 -29.83
CA SER A 258 107.66 54.89 -29.56
C SER A 258 106.75 55.93 -28.89
N PRO A 259 106.48 55.82 -27.57
CA PRO A 259 105.56 56.70 -26.88
C PRO A 259 106.16 58.10 -26.73
N ASP A 260 105.43 59.11 -27.16
CA ASP A 260 105.78 60.50 -26.92
C ASP A 260 105.30 60.95 -25.53
N PHE A 261 106.19 60.85 -24.54
CA PHE A 261 105.86 61.28 -23.18
C PHE A 261 105.70 62.79 -23.01
N THR A 262 105.96 63.63 -24.01
CA THR A 262 105.71 65.09 -23.91
C THR A 262 104.24 65.45 -24.11
N THR A 263 103.49 64.63 -24.84
CA THR A 263 102.05 64.81 -25.11
C THR A 263 101.15 64.02 -24.16
N LEU A 264 101.73 63.14 -23.34
CA LEU A 264 101.04 62.31 -22.35
C LEU A 264 100.89 63.01 -20.99
N PRO A 265 99.81 62.74 -20.23
CA PRO A 265 99.53 63.41 -18.96
C PRO A 265 100.60 63.14 -17.90
N SER A 266 100.63 63.99 -16.87
CA SER A 266 101.40 63.71 -15.66
C SER A 266 100.86 62.47 -14.92
N SER A 267 101.69 61.88 -14.07
CA SER A 267 101.27 60.77 -13.19
C SER A 267 100.05 61.14 -12.33
N SER A 268 99.95 62.38 -11.83
CA SER A 268 98.80 62.83 -11.04
C SER A 268 97.52 62.92 -11.86
N GLU A 269 97.60 63.45 -13.08
CA GLU A 269 96.46 63.56 -14.00
C GLU A 269 95.98 62.19 -14.46
N TRP A 270 96.89 61.30 -14.84
CA TRP A 270 96.57 59.90 -15.17
C TRP A 270 95.89 59.20 -14.01
N PHE A 271 96.45 59.31 -12.80
CA PHE A 271 95.89 58.66 -11.63
C PHE A 271 94.48 59.15 -11.35
N ALA A 272 94.20 60.45 -11.47
CA ALA A 272 92.87 61.02 -11.30
C ALA A 272 91.89 60.48 -12.36
N MET A 273 92.21 60.56 -13.65
CA MET A 273 91.32 60.11 -14.73
C MET A 273 91.04 58.61 -14.67
N ALA A 274 92.06 57.78 -14.44
CA ALA A 274 91.88 56.33 -14.30
C ALA A 274 91.14 55.95 -13.01
N THR A 275 91.22 56.76 -11.96
CA THR A 275 90.42 56.56 -10.73
C THR A 275 88.96 56.90 -10.96
N GLU A 276 88.66 57.95 -11.72
CA GLU A 276 87.30 58.29 -12.14
C GLU A 276 86.68 57.16 -12.98
N GLN A 277 87.42 56.63 -13.97
CA GLN A 277 86.99 55.50 -14.79
C GLN A 277 86.63 54.26 -13.95
N ILE A 278 87.48 53.92 -12.97
CA ILE A 278 87.23 52.84 -12.01
C ILE A 278 85.97 53.13 -11.18
N GLY A 279 85.77 54.39 -10.78
CA GLY A 279 84.60 54.85 -10.03
C GLY A 279 83.30 54.66 -10.82
N GLN A 280 83.29 54.96 -12.11
CA GLN A 280 82.13 54.75 -12.98
C GLN A 280 81.75 53.28 -13.11
N VAL A 281 82.73 52.38 -13.32
CA VAL A 281 82.50 50.92 -13.34
C VAL A 281 82.04 50.42 -11.96
N ALA A 282 82.60 50.94 -10.87
CA ALA A 282 82.19 50.61 -9.51
C ALA A 282 80.76 51.05 -9.20
N GLY A 283 80.29 52.16 -9.78
CA GLY A 283 78.91 52.62 -9.66
C GLY A 283 77.91 51.62 -10.25
N ILE A 284 78.15 51.17 -11.49
CA ILE A 284 77.30 50.14 -12.13
C ILE A 284 77.31 48.86 -11.31
N LEU A 285 78.49 48.41 -10.88
CA LEU A 285 78.61 47.21 -10.03
C LEU A 285 77.78 47.35 -8.74
N GLY A 286 77.87 48.50 -8.06
CA GLY A 286 77.10 48.80 -6.85
C GLY A 286 75.60 48.72 -7.10
N ASN A 287 75.12 49.37 -8.17
CA ASN A 287 73.72 49.34 -8.58
C ASN A 287 73.22 47.91 -8.83
N ILE A 288 74.02 47.06 -9.50
CA ILE A 288 73.65 45.65 -9.70
C ILE A 288 73.57 44.92 -8.38
N VAL A 289 74.59 45.01 -7.53
CA VAL A 289 74.63 44.31 -6.24
C VAL A 289 73.47 44.73 -5.33
N ASP A 290 73.14 46.01 -5.29
CA ASP A 290 72.02 46.50 -4.48
C ASP A 290 70.67 46.07 -5.04
N ASN A 291 70.49 46.07 -6.38
CA ASN A 291 69.29 45.50 -7.01
C ASN A 291 69.13 44.00 -6.71
N VAL A 292 70.22 43.21 -6.74
CA VAL A 292 70.12 41.79 -6.39
C VAL A 292 69.70 41.60 -4.93
N LYS A 293 70.27 42.39 -3.99
CA LYS A 293 69.86 42.31 -2.59
C LYS A 293 68.37 42.60 -2.43
N VAL A 294 67.88 43.68 -3.03
CA VAL A 294 66.45 44.06 -3.00
C VAL A 294 65.60 42.93 -3.58
N ASN A 295 65.94 42.41 -4.76
CA ASN A 295 65.20 41.32 -5.38
C ASN A 295 65.17 40.06 -4.50
N THR A 296 66.28 39.70 -3.86
CA THR A 296 66.30 38.54 -2.94
C THR A 296 65.51 38.80 -1.65
N ASP A 297 65.48 40.04 -1.15
CA ASP A 297 64.66 40.42 0.00
C ASP A 297 63.16 40.35 -0.32
N GLU A 298 62.75 40.91 -1.48
CA GLU A 298 61.38 40.81 -1.99
C GLU A 298 60.98 39.35 -2.20
N ARG A 299 61.88 38.53 -2.75
CA ARG A 299 61.62 37.10 -2.98
C ARG A 299 61.37 36.35 -1.68
N VAL A 300 62.14 36.62 -0.63
CA VAL A 300 61.90 36.04 0.71
C VAL A 300 60.52 36.45 1.20
N GLN A 301 60.18 37.74 1.10
CA GLN A 301 58.87 38.24 1.51
C GLN A 301 57.72 37.60 0.72
N ASP A 302 57.85 37.45 -0.60
CA ASP A 302 56.86 36.80 -1.47
C ASP A 302 56.64 35.34 -1.10
N THR A 303 57.72 34.60 -0.81
CA THR A 303 57.60 33.20 -0.37
C THR A 303 56.92 33.08 0.99
N TYR A 304 57.19 34.01 1.91
CA TYR A 304 56.50 34.07 3.21
C TYR A 304 55.01 34.41 3.06
N GLN A 305 54.66 35.42 2.27
CA GLN A 305 53.27 35.78 2.00
C GLN A 305 52.51 34.63 1.34
N SER A 306 53.13 33.97 0.35
CA SER A 306 52.56 32.80 -0.32
C SER A 306 52.27 31.66 0.66
N LEU A 307 53.20 31.38 1.58
CA LEU A 307 53.02 30.38 2.64
C LEU A 307 51.83 30.71 3.54
N VAL A 308 51.71 31.97 4.00
CA VAL A 308 50.59 32.43 4.84
C VAL A 308 49.25 32.31 4.12
N VAL A 309 49.18 32.67 2.83
CA VAL A 309 47.97 32.53 2.02
C VAL A 309 47.56 31.07 1.88
N ILE A 310 48.50 30.17 1.56
CA ILE A 310 48.21 28.73 1.43
C ILE A 310 47.66 28.16 2.75
N ILE A 311 48.28 28.47 3.89
CA ILE A 311 47.81 28.03 5.21
C ILE A 311 46.39 28.56 5.49
N SER A 312 46.13 29.83 5.18
CA SER A 312 44.84 30.48 5.43
C SER A 312 43.72 29.86 4.57
N VAL A 313 43.98 29.59 3.30
CA VAL A 313 43.02 28.95 2.38
C VAL A 313 42.74 27.51 2.81
N MET A 314 43.77 26.75 3.20
CA MET A 314 43.62 25.38 3.70
C MET A 314 42.78 25.33 4.99
N LEU A 315 43.00 26.27 5.92
CA LEU A 315 42.22 26.38 7.15
C LEU A 315 40.76 26.73 6.85
N PHE A 316 40.52 27.70 5.97
CA PHE A 316 39.16 28.07 5.55
C PHE A 316 38.43 26.89 4.91
N MET A 317 39.08 26.16 4.00
CA MET A 317 38.48 25.01 3.33
C MET A 317 38.15 23.89 4.33
N ALA A 318 39.02 23.63 5.31
CA ALA A 318 38.76 22.66 6.37
C ALA A 318 37.53 23.03 7.22
N VAL A 319 37.40 24.31 7.63
CA VAL A 319 36.25 24.80 8.40
C VAL A 319 34.97 24.77 7.56
N PHE A 320 35.03 25.21 6.31
CA PHE A 320 33.88 25.26 5.39
C PHE A 320 33.31 23.86 5.13
N ILE A 321 34.18 22.88 4.86
CA ILE A 321 33.81 21.48 4.72
C ILE A 321 33.16 20.98 6.01
N GLY A 322 33.76 21.25 7.17
CA GLY A 322 33.20 20.89 8.48
C GLY A 322 31.78 21.43 8.73
N LEU A 323 31.52 22.68 8.32
CA LEU A 323 30.19 23.32 8.45
C LEU A 323 29.15 22.68 7.53
N ILE A 324 29.49 22.42 6.26
CA ILE A 324 28.60 21.71 5.31
C ILE A 324 28.22 20.34 5.87
N TYR A 325 29.19 19.60 6.40
CA TYR A 325 28.92 18.28 6.97
C TYR A 325 28.04 18.34 8.21
N LYS A 326 28.31 19.27 9.12
CA LYS A 326 27.45 19.50 10.29
C LYS A 326 26.01 19.79 9.85
N ALA A 327 25.81 20.63 8.84
CA ALA A 327 24.49 20.95 8.31
C ALA A 327 23.80 19.71 7.72
N LEU A 328 24.50 18.95 6.87
CA LEU A 328 23.95 17.77 6.19
C LEU A 328 23.54 16.66 7.18
N ILE A 329 24.39 16.36 8.17
CA ILE A 329 24.07 15.39 9.23
C ILE A 329 22.87 15.86 10.05
N THR A 330 22.83 17.14 10.44
CA THR A 330 21.72 17.68 11.24
C THR A 330 20.38 17.60 10.50
N VAL A 331 20.37 17.89 9.19
CA VAL A 331 19.15 17.81 8.36
C VAL A 331 18.67 16.35 8.24
N ILE A 332 19.57 15.42 7.90
CA ILE A 332 19.19 14.01 7.72
C ILE A 332 18.72 13.39 9.04
N THR A 333 19.49 13.56 10.13
CA THR A 333 19.17 12.94 11.43
C THR A 333 17.87 13.48 12.02
N LYS A 334 17.60 14.79 11.90
CA LYS A 334 16.33 15.38 12.36
C LYS A 334 15.14 14.86 11.56
N GLN A 335 15.27 14.80 10.22
CA GLN A 335 14.20 14.31 9.35
C GLN A 335 13.90 12.82 9.57
N LEU A 336 14.94 11.98 9.69
CA LEU A 336 14.77 10.57 10.03
C LEU A 336 14.15 10.38 11.41
N GLY A 337 14.60 11.16 12.41
CA GLY A 337 14.09 11.06 13.76
C GLY A 337 12.60 11.36 13.87
N VAL A 338 12.10 12.34 13.11
CA VAL A 338 10.66 12.65 13.06
C VAL A 338 9.88 11.51 12.39
N LEU A 339 10.36 10.98 11.27
CA LEU A 339 9.70 9.88 10.57
C LEU A 339 9.63 8.61 11.43
N VAL A 340 10.74 8.23 12.08
CA VAL A 340 10.82 7.08 12.98
C VAL A 340 9.92 7.29 14.21
N ALA A 341 9.99 8.44 14.87
CA ALA A 341 9.15 8.71 16.04
C ALA A 341 7.65 8.70 15.72
N ASN A 342 7.24 9.15 14.53
CA ASN A 342 5.85 9.06 14.11
C ASN A 342 5.43 7.61 13.79
N LEU A 343 6.31 6.82 13.16
CA LEU A 343 6.06 5.40 12.91
C LEU A 343 6.00 4.58 14.21
N ASP A 344 6.86 4.87 15.18
CA ASP A 344 6.84 4.23 16.51
C ASP A 344 5.53 4.53 17.23
N LYS A 345 5.02 5.78 17.16
CA LYS A 345 3.70 6.13 17.70
C LYS A 345 2.58 5.33 17.04
N ILE A 346 2.62 5.16 15.72
CA ILE A 346 1.62 4.34 15.00
C ILE A 346 1.71 2.88 15.43
N ALA A 347 2.93 2.35 15.61
CA ALA A 347 3.14 0.95 15.99
C ALA A 347 2.77 0.65 17.45
N GLU A 348 3.09 1.55 18.39
CA GLU A 348 2.80 1.38 19.83
C GLU A 348 1.35 1.72 20.19
N GLN A 349 0.79 2.77 19.57
CA GLN A 349 -0.51 3.34 19.98
C GLN A 349 -1.63 3.06 18.97
N GLY A 350 -1.31 2.49 17.80
CA GLY A 350 -2.27 2.24 16.73
C GLY A 350 -2.88 3.51 16.13
N ASP A 351 -2.28 4.68 16.33
CA ASP A 351 -2.87 5.96 15.91
C ASP A 351 -2.63 6.24 14.41
N LEU A 352 -3.60 5.85 13.58
CA LEU A 352 -3.58 6.05 12.12
C LEU A 352 -4.00 7.48 11.70
N THR A 353 -4.24 8.39 12.64
CA THR A 353 -4.59 9.80 12.35
C THR A 353 -3.36 10.70 12.18
N ILE A 354 -2.18 10.18 12.51
CA ILE A 354 -0.91 10.93 12.45
C ILE A 354 -0.52 11.17 10.99
N ASP A 355 -0.41 12.44 10.60
CA ASP A 355 0.17 12.84 9.33
C ASP A 355 1.70 12.68 9.38
N VAL A 356 2.21 11.73 8.61
CA VAL A 356 3.64 11.48 8.48
C VAL A 356 4.24 12.16 7.25
N SER A 357 3.45 12.94 6.51
CA SER A 357 3.89 13.63 5.30
C SER A 357 4.89 14.74 5.61
N MET A 358 5.97 14.78 4.83
CA MET A 358 7.02 15.78 4.93
C MET A 358 6.99 16.64 3.68
N SER A 359 7.07 17.97 3.85
CA SER A 359 7.15 18.91 2.71
C SER A 359 8.50 18.89 1.97
N ALA A 360 9.34 17.88 2.21
CA ALA A 360 10.62 17.72 1.55
C ALA A 360 10.45 17.21 0.11
N ARG A 361 11.33 17.69 -0.80
CA ARG A 361 11.40 17.28 -2.21
C ARG A 361 12.53 16.28 -2.50
N ASN A 362 13.06 15.65 -1.46
CA ASN A 362 14.11 14.65 -1.53
C ASN A 362 13.53 13.24 -1.35
N GLU A 363 14.40 12.24 -1.37
CA GLU A 363 14.08 10.82 -1.20
C GLU A 363 13.33 10.56 0.12
N LEU A 364 13.68 11.28 1.19
CA LEU A 364 12.97 11.18 2.48
C LEU A 364 11.53 11.69 2.40
N GLY A 365 11.29 12.76 1.63
CA GLY A 365 9.94 13.26 1.37
C GLY A 365 9.10 12.30 0.53
N GLU A 366 9.71 11.58 -0.42
CA GLU A 366 9.02 10.50 -1.15
C GLU A 366 8.66 9.32 -0.25
N ILE A 367 9.62 8.83 0.56
CA ILE A 367 9.36 7.75 1.53
C ILE A 367 8.23 8.14 2.46
N SER A 368 8.30 9.34 3.06
CA SER A 368 7.27 9.86 3.94
C SER A 368 5.88 9.90 3.28
N ARG A 369 5.77 10.35 2.03
CA ARG A 369 4.51 10.34 1.28
C ARG A 369 4.00 8.93 1.02
N SER A 370 4.86 8.00 0.60
CA SER A 370 4.49 6.60 0.37
C SER A 370 3.99 5.93 1.66
N VAL A 371 4.69 6.15 2.77
CA VAL A 371 4.28 5.68 4.10
C VAL A 371 2.92 6.27 4.48
N ASN A 372 2.71 7.58 4.26
CA ASN A 372 1.43 8.22 4.53
C ASN A 372 0.28 7.61 3.72
N THR A 373 0.50 7.32 2.44
CA THR A 373 -0.48 6.62 1.60
C THR A 373 -0.82 5.24 2.15
N THR A 374 0.17 4.49 2.65
CA THR A 374 -0.06 3.20 3.30
C THR A 374 -0.88 3.34 4.60
N ILE A 375 -0.60 4.35 5.43
CA ILE A 375 -1.37 4.63 6.65
C ILE A 375 -2.82 4.99 6.31
N LEU A 376 -3.05 5.83 5.30
CA LEU A 376 -4.40 6.15 4.84
C LEU A 376 -5.16 4.92 4.35
N ALA A 377 -4.50 4.04 3.58
CA ALA A 377 -5.09 2.78 3.15
C ALA A 377 -5.41 1.85 4.33
N LEU A 378 -4.55 1.78 5.35
CA LEU A 378 -4.83 1.05 6.59
C LEU A 378 -6.00 1.67 7.35
N ARG A 379 -6.10 3.00 7.40
CA ARG A 379 -7.23 3.71 8.03
C ARG A 379 -8.55 3.37 7.36
N ASP A 380 -8.59 3.38 6.03
CA ASP A 380 -9.78 3.04 5.26
C ASP A 380 -10.14 1.55 5.42
N LEU A 381 -9.15 0.66 5.51
CA LEU A 381 -9.37 -0.77 5.83
C LEU A 381 -9.97 -0.96 7.23
N VAL A 382 -9.46 -0.26 8.26
CA VAL A 382 -10.00 -0.33 9.62
C VAL A 382 -11.43 0.19 9.68
N ARG A 383 -11.73 1.31 9.00
CA ARG A 383 -13.09 1.84 8.87
C ARG A 383 -14.03 0.87 8.17
N GLY A 384 -13.63 0.35 7.00
CA GLY A 384 -14.42 -0.64 6.27
C GLY A 384 -14.67 -1.92 7.06
N LEU A 385 -13.70 -2.35 7.88
CA LEU A 385 -13.87 -3.47 8.79
C LEU A 385 -14.87 -3.15 9.90
N GLY A 386 -14.85 -1.94 10.48
CA GLY A 386 -15.84 -1.47 11.45
C GLY A 386 -17.27 -1.48 10.89
N GLU A 387 -17.47 -0.98 9.66
CA GLU A 387 -18.77 -1.04 8.98
C GLU A 387 -19.22 -2.49 8.73
N SER A 388 -18.29 -3.37 8.34
CA SER A 388 -18.56 -4.79 8.11
C SER A 388 -18.97 -5.51 9.40
N ILE A 389 -18.31 -5.23 10.53
CA ILE A 389 -18.67 -5.75 11.86
C ILE A 389 -20.08 -5.29 12.24
N ALA A 390 -20.40 -4.00 12.06
CA ALA A 390 -21.73 -3.48 12.37
C ALA A 390 -22.83 -4.12 11.50
N ALA A 391 -22.57 -4.32 10.21
CA ALA A 391 -23.47 -5.02 9.31
C ALA A 391 -23.64 -6.51 9.69
N SER A 392 -22.56 -7.20 10.00
CA SER A 392 -22.52 -8.59 10.45
C SER A 392 -23.28 -8.77 11.77
N SER A 393 -23.12 -7.86 12.73
CA SER A 393 -23.83 -7.90 14.02
C SER A 393 -25.34 -7.71 13.85
N ARG A 394 -25.76 -6.82 12.96
CA ARG A 394 -27.18 -6.64 12.61
C ARG A 394 -27.74 -7.89 11.95
N LEU A 395 -27.00 -8.52 11.05
CA LEU A 395 -27.41 -9.76 10.38
C LEU A 395 -27.54 -10.93 11.36
N SER A 396 -26.60 -11.08 12.29
CA SER A 396 -26.67 -12.05 13.38
C SER A 396 -27.93 -11.85 14.25
N GLY A 397 -28.23 -10.61 14.64
CA GLY A 397 -29.47 -10.31 15.37
C GLY A 397 -30.73 -10.67 14.58
N GLN A 398 -30.76 -10.40 13.27
CA GLN A 398 -31.88 -10.80 12.40
C GLN A 398 -32.01 -12.32 12.26
N LEU A 399 -30.89 -13.04 12.15
CA LEU A 399 -30.84 -14.51 12.13
C LEU A 399 -31.39 -15.13 13.43
N GLU A 400 -31.07 -14.56 14.58
CA GLU A 400 -31.56 -15.02 15.88
C GLU A 400 -33.09 -14.86 15.98
N VAL A 401 -33.61 -13.68 15.61
CA VAL A 401 -35.06 -13.43 15.56
C VAL A 401 -35.76 -14.38 14.57
N SER A 402 -35.17 -14.59 13.40
CA SER A 402 -35.75 -15.45 12.34
C SER A 402 -35.75 -16.93 12.74
N SER A 403 -34.68 -17.40 13.38
CA SER A 403 -34.58 -18.75 13.95
C SER A 403 -35.62 -18.96 15.05
N SER A 404 -35.77 -18.01 15.97
CA SER A 404 -36.79 -18.09 17.03
C SER A 404 -38.21 -18.12 16.46
N GLN A 405 -38.48 -17.35 15.41
CA GLN A 405 -39.77 -17.33 14.74
C GLN A 405 -40.05 -18.69 14.05
N MET A 406 -39.06 -19.23 13.32
CA MET A 406 -39.17 -20.55 12.69
C MET A 406 -39.40 -21.68 13.70
N LEU A 407 -38.75 -21.65 14.87
CA LEU A 407 -39.02 -22.62 15.95
C LEU A 407 -40.47 -22.57 16.41
N LYS A 408 -41.02 -21.37 16.58
CA LYS A 408 -42.40 -21.16 16.99
C LYS A 408 -43.37 -21.67 15.91
N ASP A 409 -43.10 -21.36 14.65
CA ASP A 409 -43.95 -21.75 13.54
C ASP A 409 -43.92 -23.28 13.33
N ALA A 410 -42.76 -23.90 13.40
CA ALA A 410 -42.63 -25.36 13.35
C ALA A 410 -43.37 -26.04 14.52
N GLY A 411 -43.28 -25.48 15.73
CA GLY A 411 -44.04 -25.97 16.89
C GLY A 411 -45.56 -25.84 16.71
N ASN A 412 -46.03 -24.72 16.14
CA ASN A 412 -47.45 -24.55 15.80
C ASN A 412 -47.90 -25.55 14.73
N THR A 413 -47.09 -25.78 13.70
CA THR A 413 -47.36 -26.77 12.65
C THR A 413 -47.48 -28.17 13.23
N GLN A 414 -46.57 -28.60 14.11
CA GLN A 414 -46.67 -29.89 14.79
C GLN A 414 -47.98 -30.04 15.57
N GLN A 415 -48.35 -29.02 16.35
CA GLN A 415 -49.60 -29.02 17.11
C GLN A 415 -50.83 -29.13 16.19
N LEU A 416 -50.82 -28.40 15.08
CA LEU A 416 -51.91 -28.40 14.11
C LEU A 416 -52.03 -29.77 13.43
N THR A 417 -50.90 -30.37 13.04
CA THR A 417 -50.83 -31.72 12.47
C THR A 417 -51.35 -32.77 13.44
N THR A 418 -51.02 -32.69 14.74
CA THR A 418 -51.59 -33.58 15.76
C THR A 418 -53.12 -33.46 15.84
N ASN A 419 -53.66 -32.24 15.86
CA ASN A 419 -55.10 -32.02 15.90
C ASN A 419 -55.81 -32.54 14.62
N MET A 420 -55.17 -32.36 13.46
CA MET A 420 -55.67 -32.90 12.19
C MET A 420 -55.66 -34.42 12.17
N ALA A 421 -54.62 -35.06 12.72
CA ALA A 421 -54.53 -36.51 12.81
C ALA A 421 -55.71 -37.09 13.62
N SER A 422 -56.05 -36.49 14.76
CA SER A 422 -57.24 -36.89 15.54
C SER A 422 -58.55 -36.72 14.76
N SER A 423 -58.69 -35.62 14.01
CA SER A 423 -59.88 -35.36 13.18
C SER A 423 -60.02 -36.37 12.03
N VAL A 424 -58.89 -36.79 11.45
CA VAL A 424 -58.81 -37.82 10.40
C VAL A 424 -59.16 -39.20 10.95
N GLU A 425 -58.70 -39.54 12.16
CA GLU A 425 -59.11 -40.77 12.85
C GLU A 425 -60.63 -40.81 13.12
N GLU A 426 -61.20 -39.70 13.58
CA GLU A 426 -62.65 -39.57 13.81
C GLU A 426 -63.44 -39.69 12.49
N MET A 427 -62.92 -39.10 11.41
CA MET A 427 -63.49 -39.22 10.06
C MET A 427 -63.46 -40.67 9.57
N ALA A 428 -62.34 -41.38 9.76
CA ALA A 428 -62.22 -42.80 9.41
C ALA A 428 -63.18 -43.69 10.21
N ALA A 429 -63.42 -43.37 11.49
CA ALA A 429 -64.42 -44.05 12.30
C ALA A 429 -65.84 -43.81 11.78
N THR A 430 -66.17 -42.54 11.48
CA THR A 430 -67.47 -42.13 10.97
C THR A 430 -67.78 -42.75 9.60
N SER A 431 -66.82 -42.77 8.67
CA SER A 431 -67.02 -43.42 7.36
C SER A 431 -67.28 -44.92 7.49
N ARG A 432 -66.60 -45.62 8.41
CA ARG A 432 -66.87 -47.04 8.70
C ARG A 432 -68.27 -47.26 9.27
N GLU A 433 -68.72 -46.37 10.14
CA GLU A 433 -70.07 -46.42 10.71
C GLU A 433 -71.15 -46.16 9.64
N ILE A 434 -70.95 -45.18 8.76
CA ILE A 434 -71.86 -44.91 7.63
C ILE A 434 -71.96 -46.14 6.71
N ALA A 435 -70.82 -46.73 6.32
CA ALA A 435 -70.80 -47.94 5.48
C ALA A 435 -71.59 -49.10 6.12
N ARG A 436 -71.42 -49.30 7.43
CA ARG A 436 -72.18 -50.30 8.19
C ARG A 436 -73.67 -49.99 8.21
N SER A 437 -74.05 -48.74 8.51
CA SER A 437 -75.45 -48.30 8.53
C SER A 437 -76.11 -48.43 7.16
N SER A 438 -75.37 -48.22 6.07
CA SER A 438 -75.83 -48.45 4.71
C SER A 438 -76.11 -49.92 4.43
N LEU A 439 -75.25 -50.84 4.88
CA LEU A 439 -75.49 -52.28 4.77
C LEU A 439 -76.74 -52.72 5.55
N ASP A 440 -76.93 -52.20 6.76
CA ASP A 440 -78.12 -52.48 7.57
C ASP A 440 -79.39 -51.95 6.90
N THR A 441 -79.33 -50.74 6.31
CA THR A 441 -80.43 -50.15 5.53
C THR A 441 -80.77 -50.96 4.28
N LEU A 442 -79.76 -51.46 3.58
CA LEU A 442 -79.93 -52.33 2.42
C LEU A 442 -80.66 -53.63 2.81
N SER A 443 -80.29 -54.22 3.95
CA SER A 443 -80.95 -55.42 4.48
C SER A 443 -82.42 -55.15 4.83
N ALA A 444 -82.70 -54.05 5.53
CA ALA A 444 -84.06 -53.65 5.88
C ALA A 444 -84.92 -53.35 4.64
N SER A 445 -84.34 -52.74 3.62
CA SER A 445 -85.03 -52.46 2.36
C SER A 445 -85.44 -53.74 1.62
N LYS A 446 -84.53 -54.75 1.56
CA LYS A 446 -84.86 -56.06 0.98
C LYS A 446 -85.99 -56.76 1.72
N GLN A 447 -86.01 -56.69 3.05
CA GLN A 447 -87.12 -57.23 3.85
C GLN A 447 -88.46 -56.51 3.54
N LEU A 448 -88.44 -55.19 3.33
CA LEU A 448 -89.62 -54.43 2.92
C LEU A 448 -90.12 -54.82 1.52
N ASP A 449 -89.23 -55.05 0.56
CA ASP A 449 -89.60 -55.55 -0.78
C ASP A 449 -90.29 -56.92 -0.69
N GLU A 450 -89.74 -57.85 0.10
CA GLU A 450 -90.33 -59.17 0.35
C GLU A 450 -91.73 -59.06 0.98
N LEU A 451 -91.89 -58.22 2.01
CA LEU A 451 -93.19 -57.97 2.65
C LEU A 451 -94.20 -57.34 1.70
N ALA A 452 -93.78 -56.39 0.87
CA ALA A 452 -94.63 -55.77 -0.15
C ALA A 452 -95.08 -56.80 -1.20
N ASN A 453 -94.18 -57.66 -1.67
CA ASN A 453 -94.51 -58.77 -2.58
C ASN A 453 -95.51 -59.74 -1.93
N PHE A 454 -95.33 -60.07 -0.65
CA PHE A 454 -96.28 -60.91 0.08
C PHE A 454 -97.67 -60.26 0.17
N ALA A 455 -97.74 -58.96 0.49
CA ALA A 455 -98.98 -58.20 0.53
C ALA A 455 -99.69 -58.13 -0.83
N LEU A 456 -98.94 -57.95 -1.93
CA LEU A 456 -99.49 -58.00 -3.29
C LEU A 456 -100.13 -59.36 -3.59
N GLN A 457 -99.46 -60.46 -3.25
CA GLN A 457 -100.00 -61.81 -3.42
C GLN A 457 -101.24 -62.07 -2.55
N ALA A 458 -101.24 -61.58 -1.30
CA ALA A 458 -102.37 -61.71 -0.38
C ALA A 458 -103.61 -60.97 -0.90
N ASN A 459 -103.45 -59.72 -1.35
CA ASN A 459 -104.54 -58.94 -1.96
C ASN A 459 -105.09 -59.62 -3.22
N GLU A 460 -104.23 -60.17 -4.08
CA GLU A 460 -104.70 -60.91 -5.27
C GLU A 460 -105.52 -62.16 -4.90
N LYS A 461 -105.11 -62.89 -3.85
CA LYS A 461 -105.89 -64.03 -3.33
C LYS A 461 -107.24 -63.59 -2.76
N ILE A 462 -107.30 -62.46 -2.05
CA ILE A 462 -108.55 -61.90 -1.50
C ILE A 462 -109.48 -61.49 -2.64
N ARG A 463 -108.96 -60.79 -3.66
CA ARG A 463 -109.70 -60.39 -4.87
C ARG A 463 -110.38 -61.60 -5.52
N ASN A 464 -109.62 -62.66 -5.78
CA ASN A 464 -110.14 -63.88 -6.40
C ASN A 464 -111.22 -64.56 -5.53
N ARG A 465 -111.05 -64.58 -4.20
CA ARG A 465 -112.06 -65.14 -3.28
C ARG A 465 -113.35 -64.30 -3.24
N MET A 466 -113.22 -62.97 -3.26
CA MET A 466 -114.38 -62.06 -3.30
C MET A 466 -115.14 -62.16 -4.62
N GLU A 467 -114.46 -62.38 -5.74
CA GLU A 467 -115.09 -62.64 -7.04
C GLU A 467 -115.92 -63.94 -7.00
N VAL A 468 -115.38 -65.02 -6.43
CA VAL A 468 -116.13 -66.27 -6.20
C VAL A 468 -117.33 -66.03 -5.29
N LEU A 469 -117.14 -65.34 -4.16
CA LEU A 469 -118.23 -65.03 -3.21
C LEU A 469 -119.34 -64.18 -3.86
N SER A 470 -119.00 -63.26 -4.75
CA SER A 470 -119.96 -62.46 -5.52
C SER A 470 -120.83 -63.36 -6.41
N VAL A 471 -120.25 -64.37 -7.05
CA VAL A 471 -120.98 -65.36 -7.87
C VAL A 471 -121.89 -66.21 -6.99
N ASP A 472 -121.41 -66.71 -5.85
CA ASP A 472 -122.21 -67.53 -4.93
C ASP A 472 -123.42 -66.76 -4.39
N ILE A 473 -123.23 -65.50 -3.97
CA ILE A 473 -124.32 -64.64 -3.46
C ILE A 473 -125.37 -64.32 -4.54
N LYS A 474 -124.96 -64.12 -5.80
CA LYS A 474 -125.92 -64.01 -6.92
C LYS A 474 -126.74 -65.28 -7.10
N GLY A 475 -126.13 -66.44 -6.87
CA GLY A 475 -126.83 -67.73 -6.85
C GLY A 475 -127.89 -67.81 -5.74
N VAL A 476 -127.55 -67.38 -4.52
CA VAL A 476 -128.49 -67.33 -3.39
C VAL A 476 -129.62 -66.33 -3.67
N GLN A 477 -129.32 -65.16 -4.25
CA GLN A 477 -130.32 -64.16 -4.63
C GLN A 477 -131.38 -64.74 -5.57
N LYS A 478 -130.94 -65.48 -6.59
CA LYS A 478 -131.82 -66.15 -7.54
C LYS A 478 -132.72 -67.18 -6.84
N ASN A 479 -132.14 -68.04 -5.99
CA ASN A 479 -132.91 -69.06 -5.27
C ASN A 479 -133.96 -68.45 -4.33
N ALA A 480 -133.65 -67.32 -3.67
CA ALA A 480 -134.60 -66.61 -2.83
C ALA A 480 -135.75 -66.00 -3.65
N ALA A 481 -135.47 -65.42 -4.81
CA ALA A 481 -136.49 -64.90 -5.73
C ALA A 481 -137.40 -66.02 -6.27
N ASP A 482 -136.81 -67.17 -6.65
CA ASP A 482 -137.58 -68.35 -7.08
C ASP A 482 -138.49 -68.87 -5.95
N MET A 483 -138.01 -68.85 -4.70
CA MET A 483 -138.81 -69.24 -3.52
C MET A 483 -139.97 -68.28 -3.26
N GLU A 484 -139.77 -66.97 -3.38
CA GLU A 484 -140.84 -65.97 -3.26
C GLU A 484 -141.94 -66.19 -4.31
N ALA A 485 -141.55 -66.46 -5.56
CA ALA A 485 -142.48 -66.76 -6.64
C ALA A 485 -143.31 -68.02 -6.34
N LYS A 486 -142.67 -69.08 -5.83
CA LYS A 486 -143.35 -70.33 -5.45
C LYS A 486 -144.29 -70.16 -4.26
N VAL A 487 -143.91 -69.39 -3.25
CA VAL A 487 -144.77 -69.08 -2.09
C VAL A 487 -146.02 -68.32 -2.54
N THR A 488 -145.89 -67.38 -3.49
CA THR A 488 -147.01 -66.63 -4.07
C THR A 488 -147.96 -67.53 -4.87
N GLU A 489 -147.41 -68.43 -5.69
CA GLU A 489 -148.18 -69.42 -6.45
C GLU A 489 -149.02 -70.33 -5.55
N ILE A 490 -148.42 -70.86 -4.47
CA ILE A 490 -149.14 -71.70 -3.50
C ILE A 490 -150.23 -70.89 -2.77
N GLY A 491 -149.97 -69.62 -2.46
CA GLY A 491 -150.97 -68.73 -1.87
C GLY A 491 -152.25 -68.61 -2.71
N SER A 492 -152.12 -68.45 -4.03
CA SER A 492 -153.26 -68.40 -4.97
C SER A 492 -154.04 -69.72 -5.03
N ILE A 493 -153.34 -70.86 -4.95
CA ILE A 493 -153.98 -72.18 -4.87
C ILE A 493 -154.80 -72.30 -3.58
N LEU A 494 -154.26 -71.86 -2.43
CA LEU A 494 -154.99 -71.90 -1.15
C LEU A 494 -156.22 -70.99 -1.13
N GLU A 495 -156.16 -69.81 -1.76
CA GLU A 495 -157.33 -68.94 -1.91
C GLU A 495 -158.44 -69.63 -2.72
N THR A 496 -158.06 -70.38 -3.76
CA THR A 496 -158.98 -71.22 -4.52
C THR A 496 -159.56 -72.36 -3.66
N ILE A 497 -158.74 -73.02 -2.83
CA ILE A 497 -159.18 -74.08 -1.90
C ILE A 497 -160.13 -73.51 -0.83
N ASN A 498 -159.86 -72.32 -0.30
CA ASN A 498 -160.75 -71.63 0.62
C ASN A 498 -162.10 -71.32 -0.03
N THR A 499 -162.09 -70.83 -1.27
CA THR A 499 -163.30 -70.58 -2.06
C THR A 499 -164.09 -71.86 -2.31
N LEU A 500 -163.43 -72.96 -2.67
CA LEU A 500 -164.04 -74.28 -2.86
C LEU A 500 -164.58 -74.85 -1.54
N SER A 501 -163.84 -74.68 -0.44
CA SER A 501 -164.27 -75.11 0.90
C SER A 501 -165.51 -74.31 1.34
N ASP A 502 -165.60 -73.02 1.02
CA ASP A 502 -166.78 -72.19 1.29
C ASP A 502 -167.99 -72.61 0.47
N GLN A 503 -167.79 -72.88 -0.82
CA GLN A 503 -168.82 -73.43 -1.68
C GLN A 503 -169.29 -74.80 -1.20
N THR A 504 -168.36 -75.66 -0.78
CA THR A 504 -168.65 -77.00 -0.27
C THR A 504 -169.38 -76.94 1.07
N ASN A 505 -169.01 -76.02 1.96
CA ASN A 505 -169.69 -75.74 3.22
C ASN A 505 -171.13 -75.25 2.99
N LEU A 506 -171.34 -74.38 1.99
CA LEU A 506 -172.67 -73.90 1.57
C LEU A 506 -173.52 -75.00 0.94
N LEU A 507 -172.94 -75.81 0.06
CA LEU A 507 -173.61 -76.97 -0.56
C LEU A 507 -174.00 -78.00 0.49
N ALA A 508 -173.10 -78.29 1.43
CA ALA A 508 -173.33 -79.19 2.54
C ALA A 508 -174.41 -78.65 3.49
N LEU A 509 -174.41 -77.34 3.77
CA LEU A 509 -175.46 -76.70 4.56
C LEU A 509 -176.84 -76.83 3.88
N ASN A 510 -176.92 -76.56 2.58
CA ASN A 510 -178.15 -76.71 1.82
C ASN A 510 -178.63 -78.17 1.78
N ALA A 511 -177.70 -79.12 1.64
CA ALA A 511 -178.02 -80.55 1.70
C ALA A 511 -178.50 -80.98 3.10
N ALA A 512 -177.92 -80.44 4.18
CA ALA A 512 -178.34 -80.71 5.55
C ALA A 512 -179.74 -80.15 5.84
N ILE A 513 -180.04 -78.95 5.32
CA ILE A 513 -181.37 -78.33 5.41
C ILE A 513 -182.42 -79.20 4.71
N GLU A 514 -182.14 -79.65 3.48
CA GLU A 514 -183.13 -80.43 2.71
C GLU A 514 -183.28 -81.86 3.25
N ALA A 515 -182.21 -82.42 3.82
CA ALA A 515 -182.25 -83.69 4.52
C ALA A 515 -183.05 -83.63 5.82
N ALA A 516 -182.96 -82.52 6.58
CA ALA A 516 -183.85 -82.27 7.73
C ALA A 516 -185.32 -82.12 7.31
N ARG A 517 -185.56 -81.55 6.12
CA ARG A 517 -186.90 -81.34 5.55
C ARG A 517 -187.58 -82.64 5.11
N ALA A 518 -186.81 -83.60 4.60
CA ALA A 518 -187.28 -84.95 4.28
C ALA A 518 -187.61 -85.81 5.52
N GLY A 519 -187.43 -85.26 6.73
CA GLY A 519 -187.79 -85.90 7.99
C GLY A 519 -187.09 -87.25 8.15
N GLU A 520 -187.83 -88.28 8.59
CA GLU A 520 -187.29 -89.62 8.87
C GLU A 520 -186.62 -90.28 7.65
N HIS A 521 -187.06 -89.98 6.42
CA HIS A 521 -186.42 -90.52 5.22
C HIS A 521 -185.10 -89.83 4.86
N GLY A 522 -184.86 -88.61 5.36
CA GLY A 522 -183.65 -87.81 5.09
C GLY A 522 -182.55 -87.94 6.12
N ARG A 523 -182.76 -88.68 7.22
CA ARG A 523 -181.85 -88.73 8.38
C ARG A 523 -180.43 -89.18 8.02
N GLY A 524 -180.30 -90.15 7.11
CA GLY A 524 -178.99 -90.61 6.62
C GLY A 524 -178.25 -89.56 5.79
N PHE A 525 -178.99 -88.78 4.99
CA PHE A 525 -178.42 -87.68 4.19
C PHE A 525 -177.98 -86.49 5.06
N ALA A 526 -178.71 -86.20 6.14
CA ALA A 526 -178.39 -85.09 7.04
C ALA A 526 -177.03 -85.31 7.74
N VAL A 527 -176.77 -86.54 8.19
CA VAL A 527 -175.49 -86.91 8.82
C VAL A 527 -174.33 -86.77 7.84
N VAL A 528 -174.50 -87.21 6.60
CA VAL A 528 -173.46 -87.06 5.56
C VAL A 528 -173.24 -85.58 5.24
N ALA A 529 -174.30 -84.78 5.13
CA ALA A 529 -174.19 -83.37 4.85
C ALA A 529 -173.48 -82.59 5.98
N ASP A 530 -173.79 -82.86 7.25
CA ASP A 530 -173.07 -82.27 8.38
C ASP A 530 -171.60 -82.70 8.43
N GLU A 531 -171.30 -83.95 8.06
CA GLU A 531 -169.91 -84.43 7.99
C GLU A 531 -169.13 -83.77 6.85
N VAL A 532 -169.74 -83.58 5.68
CA VAL A 532 -169.15 -82.80 4.56
C VAL A 532 -168.96 -81.33 4.97
N ARG A 533 -169.90 -80.76 5.73
CA ARG A 533 -169.81 -79.39 6.26
C ARG A 533 -168.61 -79.24 7.20
N LYS A 534 -168.43 -80.18 8.12
CA LYS A 534 -167.26 -80.25 9.01
C LYS A 534 -165.95 -80.42 8.23
N LEU A 535 -165.91 -81.29 7.22
CA LEU A 535 -164.73 -81.45 6.36
C LEU A 535 -164.39 -80.17 5.62
N ALA A 536 -165.39 -79.47 5.07
CA ALA A 536 -165.20 -78.20 4.38
C ALA A 536 -164.67 -77.11 5.33
N GLN A 537 -165.22 -77.01 6.54
CA GLN A 537 -164.71 -76.09 7.56
C GLN A 537 -163.28 -76.44 8.00
N SER A 538 -162.98 -77.74 8.21
CA SER A 538 -161.63 -78.21 8.55
C SER A 538 -160.61 -77.99 7.42
N SER A 539 -161.05 -78.08 6.16
CA SER A 539 -160.25 -77.79 4.96
C SER A 539 -159.90 -76.30 4.89
N ARG A 540 -160.87 -75.42 5.19
CA ARG A 540 -160.66 -73.97 5.30
C ARG A 540 -159.70 -73.63 6.44
N GLU A 541 -159.93 -74.13 7.64
CA GLU A 541 -159.07 -73.88 8.80
C GLU A 541 -157.62 -74.35 8.55
N SER A 542 -157.44 -75.49 7.86
CA SER A 542 -156.11 -75.98 7.48
C SER A 542 -155.46 -75.09 6.42
N SER A 543 -156.22 -74.63 5.43
CA SER A 543 -155.75 -73.74 4.37
C SER A 543 -155.35 -72.36 4.92
N ASP A 544 -156.13 -71.81 5.85
CA ASP A 544 -155.81 -70.56 6.56
C ASP A 544 -154.52 -70.71 7.39
N LYS A 545 -154.32 -71.87 8.03
CA LYS A 545 -153.06 -72.16 8.75
C LYS A 545 -151.86 -72.25 7.82
N ILE A 546 -151.99 -72.88 6.64
CA ILE A 546 -150.92 -72.92 5.62
C ILE A 546 -150.68 -71.52 5.06
N SER A 547 -151.73 -70.73 4.82
CA SER A 547 -151.61 -69.34 4.36
C SER A 547 -150.81 -68.48 5.34
N SER A 548 -151.05 -68.62 6.65
CA SER A 548 -150.25 -67.98 7.70
C SER A 548 -148.77 -68.41 7.69
N LEU A 549 -148.50 -69.70 7.46
CA LEU A 549 -147.12 -70.21 7.34
C LEU A 549 -146.42 -69.69 6.08
N LEU A 550 -147.13 -69.56 4.95
CA LEU A 550 -146.61 -68.99 3.72
C LEU A 550 -146.36 -67.48 3.84
N ALA A 551 -147.22 -66.75 4.54
CA ALA A 551 -146.97 -65.35 4.87
C ALA A 551 -145.68 -65.20 5.69
N SER A 552 -145.49 -66.06 6.70
CA SER A 552 -144.25 -66.09 7.50
C SER A 552 -143.02 -66.46 6.64
N LEU A 553 -143.15 -67.40 5.69
CA LEU A 553 -142.11 -67.76 4.73
C LEU A 553 -141.78 -66.62 3.75
N ARG A 554 -142.80 -65.88 3.30
CA ARG A 554 -142.63 -64.69 2.45
C ARG A 554 -141.85 -63.61 3.19
N ASP A 555 -142.25 -63.30 4.42
CA ASP A 555 -141.57 -62.30 5.25
C ASP A 555 -140.12 -62.71 5.53
N ALA A 556 -139.87 -64.00 5.81
CA ALA A 556 -138.51 -64.53 5.94
C ALA A 556 -137.70 -64.41 4.64
N SER A 557 -138.30 -64.65 3.47
CA SER A 557 -137.65 -64.47 2.17
C SER A 557 -137.25 -63.02 1.91
N VAL A 558 -138.13 -62.06 2.25
CA VAL A 558 -137.84 -60.62 2.14
C VAL A 558 -136.63 -60.22 3.01
N VAL A 559 -136.54 -60.76 4.23
CA VAL A 559 -135.37 -60.55 5.10
C VAL A 559 -134.09 -61.11 4.45
N VAL A 560 -134.13 -62.33 3.91
CA VAL A 560 -132.99 -62.95 3.22
C VAL A 560 -132.53 -62.14 2.01
N VAL A 561 -133.46 -61.64 1.18
CA VAL A 561 -133.13 -60.79 0.03
C VAL A 561 -132.47 -59.47 0.46
N ASN A 562 -132.97 -58.85 1.53
CA ASN A 562 -132.36 -57.64 2.08
C ASN A 562 -130.94 -57.89 2.60
N ASP A 563 -130.70 -59.00 3.28
CA ASP A 563 -129.37 -59.36 3.77
C ASP A 563 -128.41 -59.72 2.63
N ILE A 564 -128.90 -60.33 1.55
CA ILE A 564 -128.14 -60.56 0.32
C ILE A 564 -127.71 -59.24 -0.32
N ASN A 565 -128.60 -58.25 -0.42
CA ASN A 565 -128.25 -56.94 -0.99
C ASN A 565 -127.16 -56.23 -0.15
N LYS A 566 -127.24 -56.31 1.18
CA LYS A 566 -126.18 -55.81 2.08
C LYS A 566 -124.85 -56.56 1.89
N ASN A 567 -124.89 -57.86 1.66
CA ASN A 567 -123.69 -58.66 1.40
C ASN A 567 -123.06 -58.29 0.05
N VAL A 568 -123.86 -58.01 -1.00
CA VAL A 568 -123.33 -57.52 -2.28
C VAL A 568 -122.62 -56.18 -2.11
N GLU A 569 -123.19 -55.24 -1.36
CA GLU A 569 -122.55 -53.96 -1.03
C GLU A 569 -121.24 -54.18 -0.25
N SER A 570 -121.25 -55.06 0.75
CA SER A 570 -120.07 -55.40 1.54
C SER A 570 -118.94 -56.03 0.71
N ILE A 571 -119.28 -56.85 -0.29
CA ILE A 571 -118.30 -57.43 -1.23
C ILE A 571 -117.69 -56.34 -2.11
N THR A 572 -118.50 -55.40 -2.62
CA THR A 572 -118.01 -54.26 -3.42
C THR A 572 -117.03 -53.41 -2.62
N ASN A 573 -117.38 -53.03 -1.39
CA ASN A 573 -116.50 -52.26 -0.51
C ASN A 573 -115.21 -53.02 -0.15
N SER A 574 -115.30 -54.35 0.03
CA SER A 574 -114.13 -55.19 0.27
C SER A 574 -113.21 -55.29 -0.95
N MET A 575 -113.78 -55.30 -2.17
CA MET A 575 -113.03 -55.28 -3.42
C MET A 575 -112.30 -53.94 -3.61
N GLU A 576 -112.95 -52.81 -3.32
CA GLU A 576 -112.33 -51.48 -3.35
C GLU A 576 -111.16 -51.40 -2.35
N SER A 577 -111.38 -51.82 -1.11
CA SER A 577 -110.31 -51.88 -0.08
C SER A 577 -109.13 -52.77 -0.49
N THR A 578 -109.39 -53.85 -1.23
CA THR A 578 -108.33 -54.75 -1.75
C THR A 578 -107.51 -54.10 -2.86
N VAL A 579 -108.15 -53.26 -3.71
CA VAL A 579 -107.46 -52.48 -4.75
C VAL A 579 -106.56 -51.42 -4.10
N GLU A 580 -107.07 -50.68 -3.12
CA GLU A 580 -106.27 -49.71 -2.35
C GLU A 580 -105.10 -50.38 -1.61
N GLY A 581 -105.33 -51.56 -1.02
CA GLY A 581 -104.29 -52.37 -0.37
C GLY A 581 -103.19 -52.80 -1.34
N ARG A 582 -103.57 -53.18 -2.57
CA ARG A 582 -102.61 -53.51 -3.64
C ARG A 582 -101.79 -52.29 -4.08
N GLU A 583 -102.42 -51.14 -4.30
CA GLU A 583 -101.72 -49.90 -4.68
C GLU A 583 -100.74 -49.47 -3.58
N THR A 584 -101.14 -49.58 -2.32
CA THR A 584 -100.27 -49.29 -1.17
C THR A 584 -99.06 -50.22 -1.14
N ALA A 585 -99.26 -51.53 -1.32
CA ALA A 585 -98.16 -52.48 -1.38
C ALA A 585 -97.19 -52.20 -2.55
N GLN A 586 -97.70 -51.78 -3.71
CA GLN A 586 -96.88 -51.36 -4.85
C GLN A 586 -96.04 -50.12 -4.53
N LYS A 587 -96.64 -49.10 -3.88
CA LYS A 587 -95.90 -47.89 -3.44
C LYS A 587 -94.80 -48.21 -2.43
N VAL A 588 -95.05 -49.14 -1.49
CA VAL A 588 -94.05 -49.61 -0.54
C VAL A 588 -92.89 -50.30 -1.26
N LYS A 589 -93.18 -51.14 -2.26
CA LYS A 589 -92.17 -51.81 -3.08
C LYS A 589 -91.24 -50.82 -3.80
N GLU A 590 -91.82 -49.80 -4.45
CA GLU A 590 -91.05 -48.76 -5.12
C GLU A 590 -90.24 -47.90 -4.15
N ALA A 591 -90.78 -47.63 -2.96
CA ALA A 591 -90.05 -46.93 -1.90
C ALA A 591 -88.85 -47.74 -1.38
N ALA A 592 -89.02 -49.05 -1.19
CA ALA A 592 -87.93 -49.95 -0.81
C ALA A 592 -86.80 -49.92 -1.87
N SER A 593 -87.12 -50.10 -3.16
CA SER A 593 -86.12 -50.03 -4.23
C SER A 593 -85.33 -48.71 -4.22
N ARG A 594 -85.98 -47.56 -4.02
CA ARG A 594 -85.28 -46.26 -3.89
C ARG A 594 -84.36 -46.19 -2.66
N VAL A 595 -84.76 -46.77 -1.54
CA VAL A 595 -83.93 -46.83 -0.32
C VAL A 595 -82.73 -47.76 -0.52
N GLU A 596 -82.88 -48.86 -1.26
CA GLU A 596 -81.77 -49.74 -1.64
C GLU A 596 -80.73 -48.99 -2.50
N ASP A 597 -81.16 -48.25 -3.52
CA ASP A 597 -80.26 -47.44 -4.35
C ASP A 597 -79.50 -46.38 -3.52
N MET A 598 -80.20 -45.71 -2.60
CA MET A 598 -79.60 -44.71 -1.71
C MET A 598 -78.57 -45.34 -0.76
N ALA A 599 -78.87 -46.52 -0.21
CA ALA A 599 -77.96 -47.26 0.65
C ALA A 599 -76.68 -47.68 -0.09
N ASN A 600 -76.80 -48.17 -1.34
CA ASN A 600 -75.64 -48.49 -2.17
C ASN A 600 -74.76 -47.26 -2.44
N ASN A 601 -75.36 -46.13 -2.81
CA ASN A 601 -74.63 -44.88 -3.04
C ASN A 601 -73.90 -44.38 -1.78
N MET A 602 -74.55 -44.47 -0.61
CA MET A 602 -73.92 -44.12 0.67
C MET A 602 -72.75 -45.03 1.01
N SER A 603 -72.86 -46.33 0.74
CA SER A 603 -71.76 -47.29 0.95
C SER A 603 -70.55 -46.95 0.07
N SER A 604 -70.76 -46.67 -1.22
CA SER A 604 -69.67 -46.28 -2.13
C SER A 604 -69.03 -44.94 -1.74
N ALA A 605 -69.84 -43.96 -1.32
CA ALA A 605 -69.33 -42.68 -0.84
C ALA A 605 -68.48 -42.85 0.44
N ALA A 606 -68.92 -43.70 1.37
CA ALA A 606 -68.19 -44.01 2.60
C ALA A 606 -66.86 -44.73 2.33
N GLU A 607 -66.82 -45.65 1.36
CA GLU A 607 -65.59 -46.33 0.94
C GLU A 607 -64.59 -45.34 0.33
N GLN A 608 -65.06 -44.46 -0.57
CA GLN A 608 -64.23 -43.41 -1.16
C GLN A 608 -63.69 -42.46 -0.09
N GLN A 609 -64.52 -42.06 0.87
CA GLN A 609 -64.10 -41.21 1.99
C GLN A 609 -63.03 -41.89 2.85
N SER A 610 -63.13 -43.21 3.08
CA SER A 610 -62.10 -43.97 3.80
C SER A 610 -60.75 -43.93 3.08
N VAL A 611 -60.72 -44.09 1.76
CA VAL A 611 -59.48 -44.01 0.94
C VAL A 611 -58.87 -42.61 1.00
N THR A 612 -59.70 -41.56 0.92
CA THR A 612 -59.23 -40.17 1.05
C THR A 612 -58.65 -39.93 2.44
N THR A 613 -59.28 -40.46 3.48
CA THR A 613 -58.83 -40.31 4.88
C THR A 613 -57.46 -40.98 5.10
N GLU A 614 -57.22 -42.16 4.54
CA GLU A 614 -55.90 -42.82 4.60
C GLU A 614 -54.82 -41.99 3.87
N THR A 615 -55.18 -41.39 2.74
CA THR A 615 -54.26 -40.52 1.98
C THR A 615 -53.88 -39.28 2.80
N ILE A 616 -54.86 -38.60 3.40
CA ILE A 616 -54.62 -37.43 4.27
C ILE A 616 -53.74 -37.82 5.46
N SER A 617 -53.96 -39.00 6.07
CA SER A 617 -53.12 -39.48 7.17
C SER A 617 -51.64 -39.64 6.79
N LYS A 618 -51.35 -40.13 5.56
CA LYS A 618 -49.98 -40.23 5.05
C LYS A 618 -49.35 -38.86 4.79
N GLU A 619 -50.11 -37.93 4.24
CA GLU A 619 -49.67 -36.55 4.01
C GLU A 619 -49.35 -35.84 5.33
N LEU A 620 -50.18 -36.03 6.37
CA LEU A 620 -49.93 -35.45 7.70
C LEU A 620 -48.62 -35.92 8.32
N THR A 621 -48.24 -37.19 8.14
CA THR A 621 -46.93 -37.71 8.59
C THR A 621 -45.78 -36.97 7.90
N THR A 622 -45.93 -36.70 6.59
CA THR A 622 -44.93 -35.96 5.81
C THR A 622 -44.79 -34.51 6.28
N VAL A 623 -45.91 -33.86 6.64
CA VAL A 623 -45.91 -32.50 7.22
C VAL A 623 -45.25 -32.49 8.60
N GLU A 624 -45.48 -33.50 9.43
CA GLU A 624 -44.83 -33.62 10.74
C GLU A 624 -43.30 -33.73 10.62
N ASP A 625 -42.82 -34.55 9.68
CA ASP A 625 -41.39 -34.70 9.41
C ASP A 625 -40.76 -33.41 8.88
N ALA A 626 -41.47 -32.66 8.01
CA ALA A 626 -41.04 -31.34 7.56
C ALA A 626 -40.91 -30.35 8.72
N ALA A 627 -41.87 -30.32 9.63
CA ALA A 627 -41.81 -29.46 10.82
C ALA A 627 -40.65 -29.84 11.76
N LYS A 628 -40.38 -31.15 11.96
CA LYS A 628 -39.19 -31.61 12.71
C LYS A 628 -37.88 -31.16 12.05
N HIS A 629 -37.82 -31.17 10.72
CA HIS A 629 -36.66 -30.71 9.98
C HIS A 629 -36.45 -29.19 10.12
N GLU A 630 -37.52 -28.39 10.09
CA GLU A 630 -37.46 -26.93 10.35
C GLU A 630 -36.89 -26.61 11.74
N VAL A 631 -37.30 -27.35 12.79
CA VAL A 631 -36.73 -27.20 14.14
C VAL A 631 -35.22 -27.38 14.14
N SER A 632 -34.72 -28.41 13.44
CA SER A 632 -33.28 -28.70 13.33
C SER A 632 -32.53 -27.58 12.60
N ILE A 633 -33.09 -27.04 11.51
CA ILE A 633 -32.51 -25.91 10.78
C ILE A 633 -32.45 -24.67 11.69
N ALA A 634 -33.54 -24.38 12.40
CA ALA A 634 -33.60 -23.23 13.28
C ALA A 634 -32.52 -23.28 14.37
N GLN A 635 -32.35 -24.43 15.03
CA GLN A 635 -31.28 -24.63 16.02
C GLN A 635 -29.89 -24.37 15.44
N LYS A 636 -29.60 -24.88 14.23
CA LYS A 636 -28.31 -24.62 13.54
C LYS A 636 -28.09 -23.14 13.25
N LEU A 637 -29.12 -22.43 12.78
CA LEU A 637 -29.04 -20.98 12.54
C LEU A 637 -28.81 -20.18 13.82
N SER A 638 -29.40 -20.60 14.94
CA SER A 638 -29.19 -19.98 16.25
C SER A 638 -27.72 -20.13 16.69
N THR A 639 -27.13 -21.32 16.55
CA THR A 639 -25.71 -21.55 16.86
C THR A 639 -24.80 -20.70 15.98
N LEU A 640 -25.05 -20.67 14.66
CA LEU A 640 -24.28 -19.88 13.72
C LEU A 640 -24.33 -18.37 14.04
N SER A 641 -25.51 -17.87 14.43
CA SER A 641 -25.65 -16.49 14.88
C SER A 641 -24.79 -16.20 16.12
N GLY A 642 -24.76 -17.12 17.10
CA GLY A 642 -23.91 -17.01 18.28
C GLY A 642 -22.41 -16.97 17.93
N GLU A 643 -21.96 -17.82 17.01
CA GLU A 643 -20.57 -17.82 16.52
C GLU A 643 -20.22 -16.51 15.79
N MET A 644 -21.12 -16.01 14.94
CA MET A 644 -20.94 -14.72 14.24
C MET A 644 -20.79 -13.57 15.24
N LYS A 645 -21.61 -13.54 16.30
CA LYS A 645 -21.52 -12.52 17.35
C LYS A 645 -20.17 -12.56 18.06
N LEU A 646 -19.69 -13.75 18.43
CA LEU A 646 -18.39 -13.93 19.06
C LEU A 646 -17.24 -13.47 18.14
N ASN A 647 -17.29 -13.81 16.86
CA ASN A 647 -16.29 -13.38 15.88
C ASN A 647 -16.29 -11.85 15.71
N ASN A 648 -17.47 -11.24 15.65
CA ASN A 648 -17.60 -9.78 15.60
C ASN A 648 -17.01 -9.10 16.84
N GLU A 649 -17.19 -9.66 18.05
CA GLU A 649 -16.57 -9.13 19.28
C GLU A 649 -15.03 -9.24 19.29
N VAL A 650 -14.47 -10.29 18.66
CA VAL A 650 -13.02 -10.44 18.50
C VAL A 650 -12.47 -9.44 17.49
N LEU A 651 -13.14 -9.28 16.34
CA LEU A 651 -12.77 -8.30 15.33
C LEU A 651 -12.90 -6.87 15.87
N GLN A 652 -13.96 -6.57 16.62
CA GLN A 652 -14.17 -5.27 17.27
C GLN A 652 -13.02 -4.94 18.23
N ARG A 653 -12.66 -5.87 19.12
CA ARG A 653 -11.50 -5.69 20.01
C ARG A 653 -10.18 -5.47 19.26
N THR A 654 -10.04 -6.09 18.09
CA THR A 654 -8.83 -5.93 17.26
C THR A 654 -8.77 -4.53 16.65
N ILE A 655 -9.90 -3.99 16.19
CA ILE A 655 -9.96 -2.63 15.63
C ILE A 655 -9.94 -1.54 16.69
N ASP A 656 -10.44 -1.79 17.90
CA ASP A 656 -10.39 -0.83 19.03
C ASP A 656 -8.94 -0.48 19.44
N GLY A 657 -7.98 -1.34 19.09
CA GLY A 657 -6.54 -1.06 19.24
C GLY A 657 -5.98 -0.06 18.22
N PHE A 658 -6.76 0.33 17.22
CA PHE A 658 -6.38 1.31 16.21
C PHE A 658 -7.29 2.55 16.27
N LYS A 659 -6.68 3.72 16.23
CA LYS A 659 -7.40 4.99 16.14
C LYS A 659 -7.44 5.44 14.68
N ALA A 660 -8.62 5.34 14.05
CA ALA A 660 -8.82 5.60 12.63
C ALA A 660 -9.66 6.86 12.33
N ASP A 661 -10.13 7.57 13.37
CA ASP A 661 -11.03 8.73 13.27
C ASP A 661 -10.39 10.04 13.74
#